data_AF-A0A8B8ANY9-F1
#
_entry.id   AF-A0A8B8ANY9-F1
#
_cell.length_a   1.000
_cell.length_b   1.000
_cell.length_c   1.000
_cell.angle_alpha   90.00
_cell.angle_beta   90.00
_cell.angle_gamma   90.00
#
_symmetry.space_group_name_H-M   'P 1'
#
loop_
_entity.id
_entity.type
_entity.pdbx_description
1 polymer ?
#
loop_
_entity_poly.entity_id
_entity_poly.type
_entity_poly.pdbx_seq_one_letter_code
_entity_poly.pdbx_strand_id
1 'polypeptide(L)'
;MVLQYPVKDFSLSQWKVENYVSGALEPYQISELLEMLNLQPYMKSSACSRRQPMYSSAGPNGWQNECTRVDSLPPLHQSPLTCNLDHTCTKVTCCIDSSLISSTFEVMMNVDPCNRMLHLGIENLKAQIPFKDINWESRNQFYLFSVIRVDYALYDLYTQHSFVVDLQLSVCWETYQDCVMTVNILQKMFLPKKQCAGKAGFEVPSFSLASYGAAHSLDLAHLSEVDLVYLYDYLGISTYLSPATCNRSSELYLLANDGWNNECLTAAALPALPSNINCHMTSTCTSITCCMEVTKLMSRPLTFHLSVDSCSWTISYGIDSFVMDPMTLFNFEFDEWHEFWMKGIFRMKFLVVDLKGVDQFRISLHIRACFESGAACDQEIVVLNNTLVPQKICDMSLGTAIKDFSLSQWKSDKMVTSMNNYSIAVLEEELGLFGYLYQENQTCDKASDFSSSPGWINNCPVTSVSALPYINGPFSCSLGRTCSEVTCCVNVEPFSRYMTFRVSLDFCQDKVTTTVDKYQLVSRVSRIISTGQEEVLNISDVYQLRLSVEDLPNSHLYVVSLTLASCWEGPCAVYNILSNTRLPKSLSRPYCNWRGEYPDPGFALTPWLASAGYTDTTPLTGLALQDLMELLQLSRFKADNCDQTSAPYVPRDSSGWNSACAGSPALPPLPGALSCHLTSSCTGLECCVSSSRLGQTFRAHLDIDPCTYRITGGIDNWTFTELSEESIRMLNSGFEKSIWMKGVIRMDIHLKNLWHANSYLVSLTVSVCLDNFSPCEITNQTVLQNTLLPKRKCDWTQTLPHDFSLSSWKMNNSLGPHEVMSDIVKARLDDYLGLPGYRRSARCNRNRSPYWPTYNGWKEECRLSGLPYNLEKKTYCQLHASCTAISCCTDDSVLQTSVSWSVHIDPCDLRLSVSIEEWKADFSLVEFKFGENQVFQLAGVYHISYIVYDLPVDSHYMMSVNISVCYDPSHCVLTENILDNMMLPKSSCDFKTTRYDIPGFSLTSWTSDRHLQAAALPEYGLTELKEDLGVAMFVRENSCSQSTNFSSLTNGWAKDCPLNVTTQSLPRGWTATSPPPVQLCTAVSMPPLRSSRHSQHFWTWIHVTKDC
;
A
#
# COMPACT_ATOMS: atom_id res chain seq x y z
N MET A 1 23.45 55.01 -5.17
CA MET A 1 23.58 56.48 -5.06
C MET A 1 24.92 56.77 -4.40
N VAL A 2 25.81 57.51 -5.06
CA VAL A 2 27.17 57.80 -4.58
C VAL A 2 27.08 58.72 -3.37
N LEU A 3 27.87 58.40 -2.33
CA LEU A 3 28.05 59.11 -1.06
C LEU A 3 28.01 60.62 -1.21
N GLN A 4 27.28 61.30 -0.33
CA GLN A 4 27.56 62.69 -0.02
C GLN A 4 27.01 63.04 1.35
N TYR A 5 27.91 63.26 2.31
CA TYR A 5 27.64 64.23 3.36
C TYR A 5 27.15 65.53 2.68
N PRO A 6 26.26 66.31 3.32
CA PRO A 6 25.83 67.61 2.79
C PRO A 6 27.02 68.53 2.47
N VAL A 7 28.11 68.35 3.20
CA VAL A 7 29.43 68.92 2.93
C VAL A 7 30.30 67.86 2.26
N LYS A 8 30.72 68.10 1.01
CA LYS A 8 31.62 67.19 0.30
C LYS A 8 32.93 67.00 1.07
N ASP A 9 33.39 65.75 1.17
CA ASP A 9 34.65 65.39 1.84
C ASP A 9 34.71 65.75 3.34
N PHE A 10 33.54 65.79 4.00
CA PHE A 10 33.42 66.17 5.41
C PHE A 10 34.34 65.34 6.33
N SER A 11 35.02 66.04 7.23
CA SER A 11 35.87 65.48 8.27
C SER A 11 35.64 66.24 9.58
N LEU A 12 35.17 65.55 10.61
CA LEU A 12 34.95 66.14 11.93
C LEU A 12 36.27 66.65 12.53
N SER A 13 37.36 65.92 12.37
CA SER A 13 38.69 66.32 12.85
C SER A 13 39.15 67.61 12.17
N GLN A 14 38.93 67.76 10.86
CA GLN A 14 39.18 69.02 10.15
C GLN A 14 38.24 70.13 10.63
N TRP A 15 36.94 69.85 10.75
CA TRP A 15 35.95 70.81 11.24
C TRP A 15 36.28 71.34 12.64
N LYS A 16 36.77 70.48 13.55
CA LYS A 16 37.23 70.90 14.88
C LYS A 16 38.43 71.84 14.82
N VAL A 17 39.38 71.60 13.89
CA VAL A 17 40.55 72.47 13.68
C VAL A 17 40.11 73.82 13.12
N GLU A 18 39.23 73.84 12.13
CA GLU A 18 38.71 75.06 11.50
C GLU A 18 37.88 75.92 12.47
N ASN A 19 37.21 75.30 13.43
CA ASN A 19 36.38 75.98 14.44
C ASN A 19 37.09 76.15 15.81
N TYR A 20 38.42 75.97 15.86
CA TYR A 20 39.24 76.15 17.06
C TYR A 20 38.76 75.33 18.29
N VAL A 21 38.24 74.13 18.06
CA VAL A 21 37.70 73.26 19.11
C VAL A 21 38.74 72.24 19.58
N SER A 22 39.20 72.40 20.82
CA SER A 22 40.05 71.43 21.51
C SER A 22 39.28 70.75 22.65
N GLY A 23 38.70 69.57 22.41
CA GLY A 23 38.00 68.80 23.44
C GLY A 23 36.65 68.22 23.00
N ALA A 24 35.77 67.99 23.98
CA ALA A 24 34.36 67.67 23.74
C ALA A 24 33.63 68.90 23.15
N LEU A 25 32.59 68.67 22.36
CA LEU A 25 31.82 69.74 21.74
C LEU A 25 30.87 70.39 22.77
N GLU A 26 30.82 71.72 22.80
CA GLU A 26 29.83 72.46 23.59
C GLU A 26 28.43 72.40 22.93
N PRO A 27 27.32 72.60 23.67
CA PRO A 27 25.96 72.47 23.13
C PRO A 27 25.67 73.33 21.89
N TYR A 28 26.20 74.55 21.82
CA TYR A 28 26.03 75.41 20.64
C TYR A 28 26.82 74.91 19.43
N GLN A 29 28.01 74.34 19.64
CA GLN A 29 28.85 73.74 18.59
C GLN A 29 28.23 72.45 18.04
N ILE A 30 27.57 71.67 18.91
CA ILE A 30 26.78 70.51 18.49
C ILE A 30 25.60 70.97 17.63
N SER A 31 24.88 72.01 18.05
CA SER A 31 23.77 72.57 17.27
C SER A 31 24.22 73.02 15.88
N GLU A 32 25.34 73.73 15.79
CA GLU A 32 25.94 74.21 14.54
C GLU A 32 26.42 73.06 13.64
N LEU A 33 27.06 72.04 14.22
CA LEU A 33 27.48 70.83 13.51
C LEU A 33 26.28 70.05 12.95
N LEU A 34 25.21 69.88 13.75
CA LEU A 34 23.99 69.19 13.31
C LEU A 34 23.23 70.01 12.25
N GLU A 35 23.28 71.33 12.31
CA GLU A 35 22.70 72.23 11.29
C GLU A 35 23.50 72.14 9.97
N MET A 36 24.84 72.23 10.04
CA MET A 36 25.73 72.09 8.88
C MET A 36 25.57 70.73 8.17
N LEU A 37 25.39 69.66 8.95
CA LEU A 37 25.16 68.31 8.43
C LEU A 37 23.68 68.02 8.12
N ASN A 38 22.80 69.03 8.17
CA ASN A 38 21.36 68.92 7.92
C ASN A 38 20.64 67.83 8.76
N LEU A 39 21.18 67.50 9.93
CA LEU A 39 20.62 66.49 10.84
C LEU A 39 19.48 67.04 11.71
N GLN A 40 19.53 68.34 12.05
CA GLN A 40 18.56 69.02 12.92
C GLN A 40 17.07 68.69 12.63
N PRO A 41 16.57 68.75 11.38
CA PRO A 41 15.15 68.47 11.08
C PRO A 41 14.72 67.02 11.35
N TYR A 42 15.68 66.11 11.35
CA TYR A 42 15.43 64.68 11.53
C TYR A 42 15.58 64.24 12.98
N MET A 43 16.19 65.04 13.86
CA MET A 43 16.29 64.72 15.28
C MET A 43 14.91 64.76 15.95
N LYS A 44 14.62 63.79 16.82
CA LYS A 44 13.41 63.78 17.64
C LYS A 44 13.42 64.96 18.61
N SER A 45 12.22 65.48 18.91
CA SER A 45 12.02 66.54 19.90
C SER A 45 12.46 66.13 21.31
N SER A 46 12.46 64.82 21.60
CA SER A 46 13.00 64.23 22.82
C SER A 46 13.91 63.07 22.43
N ALA A 47 15.18 63.13 22.84
CA ALA A 47 16.15 62.07 22.60
C ALA A 47 15.72 60.78 23.33
N CYS A 48 16.03 59.61 22.75
CA CYS A 48 15.73 58.33 23.40
C CYS A 48 16.51 58.20 24.71
N SER A 49 16.02 57.44 25.68
CA SER A 49 16.78 57.23 26.92
C SER A 49 16.86 55.76 27.24
N ARG A 50 18.07 55.26 27.50
CA ARG A 50 18.32 53.88 27.95
C ARG A 50 17.65 53.55 29.30
N ARG A 51 17.08 54.55 29.99
CA ARG A 51 16.28 54.40 31.22
C ARG A 51 14.77 54.37 30.97
N GLN A 52 14.31 54.56 29.72
CA GLN A 52 12.89 54.42 29.39
C GLN A 52 12.43 52.98 29.61
N PRO A 53 11.14 52.74 29.93
CA PRO A 53 10.58 51.40 30.16
C PRO A 53 10.90 50.37 29.06
N MET A 54 11.05 50.83 27.82
CA MET A 54 11.39 50.01 26.65
C MET A 54 12.84 49.49 26.66
N TYR A 55 13.73 50.06 27.48
CA TYR A 55 15.15 49.69 27.59
C TYR A 55 15.58 49.42 29.04
N SER A 56 14.80 49.85 30.03
CA SER A 56 15.17 49.86 31.45
C SER A 56 15.30 48.46 32.06
N SER A 57 14.68 47.47 31.43
CA SER A 57 14.74 46.07 31.84
C SER A 57 15.76 45.28 31.02
N ALA A 58 16.61 45.95 30.24
CA ALA A 58 17.65 45.28 29.49
C ALA A 58 18.60 44.53 30.44
N GLY A 59 18.78 43.24 30.16
CA GLY A 59 19.69 42.39 30.93
C GLY A 59 21.15 42.82 30.77
N PRO A 60 22.10 42.12 31.41
CA PRO A 60 23.51 42.47 31.29
C PRO A 60 23.94 42.56 29.83
N ASN A 61 23.40 41.71 28.92
CA ASN A 61 23.69 41.63 27.48
C ASN A 61 23.25 42.82 26.61
N GLY A 62 22.68 43.88 27.20
CA GLY A 62 22.30 45.11 26.48
C GLY A 62 21.00 44.99 25.68
N TRP A 63 20.22 43.94 25.92
CA TRP A 63 18.93 43.68 25.28
C TRP A 63 17.78 43.65 26.28
N GLN A 64 16.68 44.32 25.94
CA GLN A 64 15.36 43.99 26.43
C GLN A 64 14.70 43.06 25.40
N ASN A 65 14.50 41.79 25.76
CA ASN A 65 13.89 40.81 24.87
C ASN A 65 12.46 40.53 25.32
N GLU A 66 11.48 41.06 24.59
CA GLU A 66 10.05 40.81 24.81
C GLU A 66 9.53 39.64 23.96
N CYS A 67 10.37 39.09 23.07
CA CYS A 67 10.06 37.94 22.25
C CYS A 67 10.40 36.64 23.00
N THR A 68 9.38 35.88 23.40
CA THR A 68 9.55 34.60 24.11
C THR A 68 10.00 33.45 23.20
N ARG A 69 10.08 33.67 21.88
CA ARG A 69 10.47 32.65 20.89
C ARG A 69 11.94 32.73 20.49
N VAL A 70 12.68 33.72 20.99
CA VAL A 70 14.11 33.90 20.71
C VAL A 70 14.85 33.82 22.04
N ASP A 71 15.49 32.68 22.29
CA ASP A 71 16.10 32.39 23.60
C ASP A 71 17.48 33.04 23.78
N SER A 72 18.16 33.40 22.69
CA SER A 72 19.49 34.01 22.74
C SER A 72 19.64 35.13 21.71
N LEU A 73 20.27 36.23 22.14
CA LEU A 73 20.61 37.39 21.30
C LEU A 73 22.11 37.69 21.43
N PRO A 74 22.76 38.21 20.36
CA PRO A 74 24.16 38.56 20.40
C PRO A 74 24.46 39.58 21.51
N PRO A 75 25.52 39.40 22.33
CA PRO A 75 25.84 40.31 23.41
C PRO A 75 26.26 41.70 22.90
N LEU A 76 25.69 42.77 23.46
CA LEU A 76 25.99 44.17 23.09
C LEU A 76 26.85 44.91 24.14
N HIS A 77 27.38 44.20 25.15
CA HIS A 77 28.02 44.78 26.35
C HIS A 77 29.15 45.80 26.09
N GLN A 78 29.80 45.74 24.93
CA GLN A 78 30.95 46.59 24.57
C GLN A 78 30.53 47.81 23.74
N SER A 79 29.24 47.98 23.48
CA SER A 79 28.71 49.01 22.59
C SER A 79 27.92 50.07 23.38
N PRO A 80 27.98 51.37 23.02
CA PRO A 80 27.25 52.44 23.71
C PRO A 80 25.75 52.43 23.33
N LEU A 81 25.09 51.28 23.30
CA LEU A 81 23.70 51.18 22.88
C LEU A 81 22.92 50.15 23.68
N THR A 82 21.60 50.27 23.67
CA THR A 82 20.68 49.29 24.25
C THR A 82 19.53 49.08 23.28
N CYS A 83 19.28 47.81 22.97
CA CYS A 83 18.26 47.43 22.00
C CYS A 83 17.08 46.73 22.67
N ASN A 84 15.92 46.84 22.05
CA ASN A 84 14.71 46.10 22.37
C ASN A 84 14.32 45.27 21.14
N LEU A 85 14.12 43.97 21.36
CA LEU A 85 13.39 43.10 20.45
C LEU A 85 11.97 42.94 21.01
N ASP A 86 10.98 43.47 20.30
CA ASP A 86 9.62 43.53 20.83
C ASP A 86 8.89 42.17 20.78
N HIS A 87 7.68 42.12 21.34
CA HIS A 87 6.82 40.93 21.36
C HIS A 87 6.43 40.39 19.97
N THR A 88 6.62 41.14 18.88
CA THR A 88 6.38 40.67 17.51
C THR A 88 7.56 39.87 16.95
N CYS A 89 8.68 39.82 17.68
CA CYS A 89 9.92 39.11 17.32
C CYS A 89 10.60 39.58 16.03
N THR A 90 10.10 40.64 15.39
CA THR A 90 10.57 41.12 14.08
C THR A 90 10.87 42.61 14.06
N LYS A 91 10.64 43.30 15.19
CA LYS A 91 10.98 44.71 15.40
C LYS A 91 12.11 44.87 16.39
N VAL A 92 13.22 45.41 15.90
CA VAL A 92 14.38 45.82 16.69
C VAL A 92 14.41 47.33 16.77
N THR A 93 14.48 47.86 17.99
CA THR A 93 14.67 49.29 18.22
C THR A 93 15.86 49.50 19.15
N CYS A 94 16.83 50.30 18.76
CA CYS A 94 18.05 50.55 19.53
C CYS A 94 18.20 52.03 19.87
N CYS A 95 18.48 52.33 21.13
CA CYS A 95 18.87 53.65 21.59
C CYS A 95 20.38 53.69 21.78
N ILE A 96 21.05 54.61 21.07
CA ILE A 96 22.51 54.70 20.99
C ILE A 96 22.98 55.99 21.64
N ASP A 97 23.96 55.88 22.54
CA ASP A 97 24.66 57.00 23.16
C ASP A 97 25.78 57.47 22.23
N SER A 98 25.77 58.75 21.86
CA SER A 98 26.89 59.38 21.18
C SER A 98 27.63 60.30 22.12
N SER A 99 28.84 59.89 22.48
CA SER A 99 29.76 60.68 23.31
C SER A 99 30.21 61.97 22.61
N LEU A 100 30.10 62.05 21.28
CA LEU A 100 30.49 63.24 20.53
C LEU A 100 29.51 64.40 20.70
N ILE A 101 28.21 64.11 20.57
CA ILE A 101 27.13 65.11 20.63
C ILE A 101 26.45 65.16 22.00
N SER A 102 26.98 64.40 22.99
CA SER A 102 26.42 64.29 24.34
C SER A 102 24.91 64.05 24.37
N SER A 103 24.41 63.27 23.40
CA SER A 103 22.99 63.00 23.17
C SER A 103 22.83 61.58 22.63
N THR A 104 21.59 61.15 22.49
CA THR A 104 21.21 59.82 22.02
C THR A 104 20.42 59.88 20.73
N PHE A 105 20.45 58.79 19.98
CA PHE A 105 19.57 58.60 18.83
C PHE A 105 19.00 57.19 18.77
N GLU A 106 17.80 57.10 18.20
CA GLU A 106 17.03 55.89 18.03
C GLU A 106 17.14 55.39 16.58
N VAL A 107 17.42 54.08 16.46
CA VAL A 107 17.38 53.36 15.19
C VAL A 107 16.35 52.24 15.31
N MET A 108 15.55 52.04 14.27
CA MET A 108 14.49 51.04 14.24
C MET A 108 14.50 50.26 12.93
N MET A 109 14.32 48.94 13.03
CA MET A 109 14.01 48.06 11.91
C MET A 109 12.84 47.18 12.32
N ASN A 110 11.79 47.12 11.50
CA ASN A 110 10.66 46.22 11.68
C ASN A 110 10.39 45.50 10.35
N VAL A 111 10.54 44.18 10.34
CA VAL A 111 10.17 43.34 9.20
C VAL A 111 8.76 42.83 9.44
N ASP A 112 7.74 43.47 8.88
CA ASP A 112 6.34 43.11 9.13
C ASP A 112 5.84 42.07 8.11
N PRO A 113 5.72 40.78 8.48
CA PRO A 113 5.28 39.73 7.56
C PRO A 113 3.80 39.85 7.18
N CYS A 114 2.98 40.50 8.02
CA CYS A 114 1.53 40.52 7.84
C CYS A 114 1.09 41.68 6.94
N ASN A 115 1.77 42.81 7.06
CA ASN A 115 1.59 43.94 6.14
C ASN A 115 2.50 43.85 4.92
N ARG A 116 3.46 42.90 4.89
CA ARG A 116 4.46 42.73 3.82
C ARG A 116 5.29 44.00 3.58
N MET A 117 5.72 44.62 4.69
CA MET A 117 6.46 45.89 4.69
C MET A 117 7.71 45.79 5.56
N LEU A 118 8.82 46.34 5.08
CA LEU A 118 10.00 46.66 5.88
C LEU A 118 9.92 48.11 6.32
N HIS A 119 9.93 48.35 7.63
CA HIS A 119 10.06 49.69 8.18
C HIS A 119 11.48 49.92 8.69
N LEU A 120 12.09 51.00 8.24
CA LEU A 120 13.40 51.45 8.71
C LEU A 120 13.26 52.85 9.31
N GLY A 121 13.99 53.13 10.38
CA GLY A 121 13.97 54.41 11.06
C GLY A 121 15.33 54.80 11.62
N ILE A 122 15.70 56.07 11.43
CA ILE A 122 16.78 56.74 12.17
C ILE A 122 16.18 58.07 12.64
N GLU A 123 15.97 58.23 13.94
CA GLU A 123 15.24 59.38 14.51
C GLU A 123 13.86 59.61 13.84
N ASN A 124 13.61 60.77 13.23
CA ASN A 124 12.39 61.05 12.47
C ASN A 124 12.48 60.67 10.98
N LEU A 125 13.66 60.27 10.47
CA LEU A 125 13.77 59.73 9.12
C LEU A 125 13.20 58.31 9.10
N LYS A 126 12.12 58.09 8.35
CA LYS A 126 11.46 56.79 8.23
C LYS A 126 11.34 56.36 6.78
N ALA A 127 11.54 55.08 6.52
CA ALA A 127 11.25 54.45 5.24
C ALA A 127 10.28 53.28 5.45
N GLN A 128 9.36 53.12 4.50
CA GLN A 128 8.45 51.99 4.43
C GLN A 128 8.63 51.36 3.05
N ILE A 129 9.19 50.16 3.01
CA ILE A 129 9.59 49.47 1.79
C ILE A 129 8.72 48.22 1.63
N PRO A 130 7.88 48.13 0.60
CA PRO A 130 7.14 46.91 0.29
C PRO A 130 8.08 45.73 0.05
N PHE A 131 7.68 44.52 0.47
CA PHE A 131 8.50 43.31 0.28
C PHE A 131 8.89 43.03 -1.18
N LYS A 132 8.04 43.43 -2.14
CA LYS A 132 8.33 43.34 -3.58
C LYS A 132 9.50 44.22 -4.05
N ASP A 133 9.80 45.27 -3.29
CA ASP A 133 10.86 46.24 -3.61
C ASP A 133 12.14 45.97 -2.78
N ILE A 134 12.14 44.91 -1.96
CA ILE A 134 13.31 44.47 -1.20
C ILE A 134 14.21 43.62 -2.10
N ASN A 135 15.48 44.00 -2.18
CA ASN A 135 16.52 43.12 -2.72
C ASN A 135 16.90 42.09 -1.66
N TRP A 136 16.16 40.98 -1.63
CA TRP A 136 16.43 39.84 -0.76
C TRP A 136 17.84 39.30 -0.99
N GLU A 137 18.43 38.72 0.06
CA GLU A 137 19.78 38.12 0.04
C GLU A 137 20.95 39.08 -0.25
N SER A 138 20.65 40.37 -0.43
CA SER A 138 21.64 41.41 -0.72
C SER A 138 21.86 42.31 0.48
N ARG A 139 23.10 42.82 0.62
CA ARG A 139 23.39 43.88 1.59
C ARG A 139 22.84 45.21 1.08
N ASN A 140 21.91 45.78 1.84
CA ASN A 140 21.29 47.06 1.58
C ASN A 140 21.73 48.08 2.66
N GLN A 141 21.63 49.36 2.35
CA GLN A 141 22.09 50.43 3.23
C GLN A 141 20.99 51.49 3.39
N PHE A 142 20.74 51.88 4.64
CA PHE A 142 19.86 52.99 5.00
C PHE A 142 20.65 53.96 5.88
N TYR A 143 20.73 55.24 5.50
CA TYR A 143 21.59 56.19 6.18
C TYR A 143 20.97 57.57 6.31
N LEU A 144 21.31 58.24 7.41
CA LEU A 144 21.02 59.65 7.64
C LEU A 144 22.29 60.46 7.37
N PHE A 145 22.36 61.06 6.18
CA PHE A 145 23.47 61.92 5.70
C PHE A 145 24.88 61.36 5.94
N SER A 146 25.05 60.04 5.79
CA SER A 146 26.31 59.30 6.00
C SER A 146 26.85 59.33 7.44
N VAL A 147 26.14 59.97 8.39
CA VAL A 147 26.53 60.03 9.81
C VAL A 147 26.10 58.78 10.56
N ILE A 148 24.85 58.37 10.37
CA ILE A 148 24.33 57.10 10.90
C ILE A 148 24.00 56.23 9.71
N ARG A 149 24.58 55.03 9.66
CA ARG A 149 24.36 54.04 8.61
C ARG A 149 23.90 52.72 9.21
N VAL A 150 22.82 52.19 8.66
CA VAL A 150 22.27 50.88 8.95
C VAL A 150 22.51 50.00 7.72
N ASP A 151 23.41 49.04 7.84
CA ASP A 151 23.65 48.01 6.86
C ASP A 151 22.80 46.79 7.24
N TYR A 152 21.93 46.34 6.34
CA TYR A 152 21.02 45.22 6.61
C TYR A 152 20.98 44.24 5.44
N ALA A 153 20.80 42.95 5.75
CA ALA A 153 20.44 41.94 4.76
C ALA A 153 19.31 41.08 5.34
N LEU A 154 18.31 40.82 4.50
CA LEU A 154 17.12 40.05 4.86
C LEU A 154 17.04 38.83 3.95
N TYR A 155 16.76 37.68 4.57
CA TYR A 155 16.42 36.45 3.88
C TYR A 155 15.05 36.00 4.39
N ASP A 156 14.14 35.70 3.46
CA ASP A 156 12.83 35.17 3.80
C ASP A 156 12.84 33.64 3.75
N LEU A 157 13.00 33.01 4.91
CA LEU A 157 12.82 31.56 5.05
C LEU A 157 11.34 31.28 5.34
N TYR A 158 10.52 31.37 4.29
CA TYR A 158 9.07 31.23 4.42
C TYR A 158 8.68 29.87 4.97
N THR A 159 9.45 28.85 4.59
CA THR A 159 9.27 27.48 5.02
C THR A 159 9.54 27.31 6.53
N GLN A 160 10.61 27.92 7.07
CA GLN A 160 10.90 27.97 8.52
C GLN A 160 10.05 28.95 9.32
N HIS A 161 9.09 29.62 8.67
CA HIS A 161 8.29 30.68 9.26
C HIS A 161 9.17 31.71 10.01
N SER A 162 10.32 32.08 9.43
CA SER A 162 11.31 32.94 10.06
C SER A 162 12.00 33.83 9.03
N PHE A 163 12.43 35.02 9.44
CA PHE A 163 13.38 35.83 8.69
C PHE A 163 14.79 35.58 9.20
N VAL A 164 15.78 35.51 8.31
CA VAL A 164 17.18 35.64 8.73
C VAL A 164 17.59 37.07 8.52
N VAL A 165 18.13 37.67 9.58
CA VAL A 165 18.47 39.08 9.59
C VAL A 165 19.94 39.28 9.96
N ASP A 166 20.65 39.96 9.08
CA ASP A 166 21.89 40.67 9.39
C ASP A 166 21.57 42.15 9.58
N LEU A 167 22.01 42.72 10.71
CA LEU A 167 21.81 44.12 11.02
C LEU A 167 23.10 44.67 11.65
N GLN A 168 23.77 45.56 10.94
CA GLN A 168 24.95 46.28 11.38
C GLN A 168 24.65 47.78 11.42
N LEU A 169 25.09 48.42 12.50
CA LEU A 169 24.98 49.86 12.70
C LEU A 169 26.38 50.47 12.70
N SER A 170 26.56 51.55 11.95
CA SER A 170 27.77 52.36 11.93
C SER A 170 27.46 53.83 12.20
N VAL A 171 28.25 54.47 13.06
CA VAL A 171 28.21 55.91 13.32
C VAL A 171 29.55 56.51 12.90
N CYS A 172 29.52 57.29 11.83
CA CYS A 172 30.69 57.81 11.14
C CYS A 172 30.64 59.33 11.15
N TRP A 173 31.72 59.99 11.54
CA TRP A 173 31.82 61.46 11.52
C TRP A 173 32.92 61.94 10.58
N GLU A 174 33.44 61.02 9.78
CA GLU A 174 34.59 61.19 8.91
C GLU A 174 34.26 60.50 7.58
N THR A 175 34.63 61.12 6.45
CA THR A 175 34.40 60.52 5.13
C THR A 175 35.41 59.41 4.82
N TYR A 176 36.65 59.56 5.27
CA TYR A 176 37.79 58.72 4.87
C TYR A 176 38.44 57.94 6.03
N GLN A 177 37.91 58.06 7.25
CA GLN A 177 38.39 57.34 8.43
C GLN A 177 37.36 56.31 8.88
N ASP A 178 37.79 55.36 9.69
CA ASP A 178 36.91 54.36 10.29
C ASP A 178 35.81 55.03 11.13
N CYS A 179 34.63 54.43 11.12
CA CYS A 179 33.50 54.91 11.90
C CYS A 179 33.80 54.79 13.40
N VAL A 180 33.44 55.82 14.17
CA VAL A 180 33.64 55.89 15.63
C VAL A 180 32.94 54.74 16.35
N MET A 181 31.86 54.22 15.77
CA MET A 181 31.15 53.04 16.24
C MET A 181 30.77 52.17 15.04
N THR A 182 31.05 50.87 15.13
CA THR A 182 30.46 49.85 14.25
C THR A 182 30.06 48.65 15.10
N VAL A 183 28.79 48.29 15.07
CA VAL A 183 28.23 47.22 15.92
C VAL A 183 27.33 46.32 15.07
N ASN A 184 27.60 45.03 15.13
CA ASN A 184 26.71 44.02 14.55
C ASN A 184 25.62 43.71 15.58
N ILE A 185 24.43 44.29 15.37
CA ILE A 185 23.27 44.11 16.25
C ILE A 185 22.73 42.69 16.08
N LEU A 186 22.56 42.24 14.83
CA LEU A 186 22.16 40.88 14.47
C LEU A 186 23.15 40.32 13.45
N GLN A 187 23.55 39.06 13.62
CA GLN A 187 24.41 38.33 12.67
C GLN A 187 23.74 37.00 12.33
N LYS A 188 23.18 36.90 11.13
CA LYS A 188 22.42 35.75 10.61
C LYS A 188 21.41 35.20 11.63
N MET A 189 20.72 36.11 12.33
CA MET A 189 19.80 35.76 13.41
C MET A 189 18.45 35.36 12.84
N PHE A 190 17.90 34.25 13.33
CA PHE A 190 16.54 33.81 13.03
C PHE A 190 15.55 34.62 13.86
N LEU A 191 14.70 35.38 13.17
CA LEU A 191 13.59 36.13 13.75
C LEU A 191 12.27 35.44 13.34
N PRO A 192 11.55 34.79 14.26
CA PRO A 192 10.35 34.05 13.91
C PRO A 192 9.27 35.01 13.40
N LYS A 193 8.67 34.68 12.25
CA LYS A 193 7.52 35.40 11.73
C LYS A 193 6.38 35.32 12.74
N LYS A 194 5.67 36.43 12.88
CA LYS A 194 4.37 36.41 13.53
C LYS A 194 3.39 35.65 12.64
N GLN A 195 2.56 34.79 13.23
CA GLN A 195 1.45 34.20 12.49
C GLN A 195 0.49 35.31 12.07
N CYS A 196 0.40 35.50 10.76
CA CYS A 196 -0.54 36.45 10.19
C CYS A 196 -1.89 35.77 10.07
N ALA A 197 -2.93 36.41 10.59
CA ALA A 197 -4.28 35.97 10.31
C ALA A 197 -4.50 36.13 8.80
N GLY A 198 -4.55 35.03 8.04
CA GLY A 198 -5.07 35.01 6.65
C GLY A 198 -6.52 35.50 6.56
N LYS A 199 -7.11 35.75 7.73
CA LYS A 199 -8.36 36.45 8.01
C LYS A 199 -8.11 37.91 8.42
N ALA A 200 -7.37 38.70 7.64
CA ALA A 200 -7.17 40.12 7.92
C ALA A 200 -8.52 40.87 7.87
N GLY A 201 -9.01 41.38 9.00
CA GLY A 201 -10.27 42.14 9.06
C GLY A 201 -10.21 43.44 8.23
N PHE A 202 -11.34 44.13 8.11
CA PHE A 202 -11.36 45.45 7.50
C PHE A 202 -10.40 46.40 8.22
N GLU A 203 -9.58 47.14 7.47
CA GLU A 203 -8.70 48.18 8.00
C GLU A 203 -9.50 49.21 8.81
N VAL A 204 -10.70 49.52 8.32
CA VAL A 204 -11.70 50.33 9.03
C VAL A 204 -12.78 49.41 9.60
N PRO A 205 -12.86 49.24 10.94
CA PRO A 205 -13.93 48.46 11.56
C PRO A 205 -15.30 49.01 11.15
N SER A 206 -16.22 48.12 10.74
CA SER A 206 -17.56 48.50 10.24
C SER A 206 -17.57 49.29 8.92
N PHE A 207 -16.56 49.12 8.06
CA PHE A 207 -16.53 49.74 6.73
C PHE A 207 -17.82 49.46 5.94
N SER A 208 -18.27 50.51 5.23
CA SER A 208 -19.39 50.49 4.29
C SER A 208 -19.04 51.36 3.10
N LEU A 209 -19.07 50.80 1.89
CA LEU A 209 -18.77 51.55 0.67
C LEU A 209 -19.81 52.65 0.43
N ALA A 210 -21.08 52.39 0.76
CA ALA A 210 -22.13 53.39 0.70
C ALA A 210 -21.83 54.59 1.61
N SER A 211 -21.39 54.33 2.84
CA SER A 211 -21.06 55.39 3.82
C SER A 211 -19.81 56.16 3.40
N TYR A 212 -18.80 55.47 2.88
CA TYR A 212 -17.58 56.10 2.36
C TYR A 212 -17.87 57.01 1.16
N GLY A 213 -18.66 56.51 0.20
CA GLY A 213 -19.06 57.28 -0.98
C GLY A 213 -19.85 58.53 -0.62
N ALA A 214 -20.78 58.43 0.33
CA ALA A 214 -21.52 59.58 0.84
C ALA A 214 -20.62 60.62 1.53
N ALA A 215 -19.64 60.18 2.33
CA ALA A 215 -18.70 61.06 3.02
C ALA A 215 -17.76 61.81 2.07
N HIS A 216 -17.39 61.21 0.94
CA HIS A 216 -16.45 61.78 -0.03
C HIS A 216 -17.14 62.33 -1.29
N SER A 217 -18.48 62.38 -1.30
CA SER A 217 -19.28 62.85 -2.45
C SER A 217 -18.98 62.12 -3.76
N LEU A 218 -18.73 60.81 -3.68
CA LEU A 218 -18.39 59.97 -4.83
C LEU A 218 -19.65 59.40 -5.50
N ASP A 219 -19.67 59.41 -6.83
CA ASP A 219 -20.64 58.61 -7.59
C ASP A 219 -20.17 57.16 -7.67
N LEU A 220 -20.72 56.31 -6.80
CA LEU A 220 -20.37 54.89 -6.75
C LEU A 220 -20.72 54.12 -8.04
N ALA A 221 -21.55 54.68 -8.93
CA ALA A 221 -21.80 54.08 -10.24
C ALA A 221 -20.69 54.38 -11.26
N HIS A 222 -19.89 55.44 -11.04
CA HIS A 222 -18.86 55.93 -11.97
C HIS A 222 -17.64 56.48 -11.21
N LEU A 223 -16.88 55.58 -10.57
CA LEU A 223 -15.64 55.95 -9.87
C LEU A 223 -14.50 56.23 -10.85
N SER A 224 -13.79 57.35 -10.70
CA SER A 224 -12.57 57.59 -11.49
C SER A 224 -11.41 56.71 -11.00
N GLU A 225 -10.37 56.56 -11.83
CA GLU A 225 -9.15 55.83 -11.45
C GLU A 225 -8.49 56.43 -10.19
N VAL A 226 -8.56 57.76 -10.04
CA VAL A 226 -8.04 58.47 -8.86
C VAL A 226 -8.86 58.13 -7.61
N ASP A 227 -10.19 58.10 -7.72
CA ASP A 227 -11.07 57.73 -6.60
C ASP A 227 -10.83 56.29 -6.15
N LEU A 228 -10.56 55.38 -7.10
CA LEU A 228 -10.24 53.99 -6.79
C LEU A 228 -8.89 53.84 -6.07
N VAL A 229 -7.87 54.60 -6.47
CA VAL A 229 -6.58 54.60 -5.77
C VAL A 229 -6.75 55.08 -4.33
N TYR A 230 -7.49 56.17 -4.11
CA TYR A 230 -7.78 56.65 -2.76
C TYR A 230 -8.61 55.68 -1.94
N LEU A 231 -9.61 55.03 -2.56
CA LEU A 231 -10.40 54.01 -1.89
C LEU A 231 -9.54 52.80 -1.51
N TYR A 232 -8.69 52.30 -2.40
CA TYR A 232 -7.79 51.17 -2.11
C TYR A 232 -6.76 51.50 -1.02
N ASP A 233 -6.30 52.75 -0.97
CA ASP A 233 -5.39 53.22 0.09
C ASP A 233 -6.13 53.33 1.42
N TYR A 234 -7.34 53.89 1.43
CA TYR A 234 -8.21 53.97 2.60
C TYR A 234 -8.59 52.58 3.15
N LEU A 235 -8.77 51.61 2.25
CA LEU A 235 -9.03 50.21 2.58
C LEU A 235 -7.76 49.43 2.99
N GLY A 236 -6.59 50.04 2.85
CA GLY A 236 -5.31 49.41 3.18
C GLY A 236 -4.95 48.21 2.29
N ILE A 237 -5.42 48.20 1.03
CA ILE A 237 -5.16 47.09 0.08
C ILE A 237 -4.22 47.46 -1.07
N SER A 238 -3.92 48.74 -1.28
CA SER A 238 -3.08 49.21 -2.40
C SER A 238 -1.74 48.48 -2.56
N THR A 239 -1.10 48.10 -1.46
CA THR A 239 0.20 47.41 -1.46
C THR A 239 0.13 45.94 -1.89
N TYR A 240 -1.06 45.33 -1.81
CA TYR A 240 -1.30 43.93 -2.17
C TYR A 240 -1.78 43.73 -3.60
N LEU A 241 -2.24 44.80 -4.25
CA LEU A 241 -2.75 44.72 -5.61
C LEU A 241 -1.59 44.72 -6.61
N SER A 242 -1.63 43.80 -7.57
CA SER A 242 -0.54 43.62 -8.54
C SER A 242 -0.41 44.85 -9.46
N PRO A 243 0.80 45.37 -9.70
CA PRO A 243 0.98 46.58 -10.53
C PRO A 243 0.50 46.37 -11.97
N ALA A 244 0.59 45.15 -12.49
CA ALA A 244 -0.09 44.73 -13.71
C ALA A 244 -1.41 44.04 -13.34
N THR A 245 -2.53 44.53 -13.88
CA THR A 245 -3.84 43.88 -13.76
C THR A 245 -3.92 42.66 -14.66
N CYS A 246 -4.59 41.59 -14.23
CA CYS A 246 -4.82 40.44 -15.09
C CYS A 246 -5.70 40.84 -16.30
N ASN A 247 -5.47 40.24 -17.47
CA ASN A 247 -6.26 40.52 -18.66
C ASN A 247 -6.95 39.24 -19.13
N ARG A 248 -8.28 39.24 -19.13
CA ARG A 248 -9.13 38.12 -19.55
C ARG A 248 -9.05 37.81 -21.05
N SER A 249 -8.51 38.72 -21.84
CA SER A 249 -8.21 38.54 -23.27
C SER A 249 -6.75 38.13 -23.53
N SER A 250 -5.95 37.91 -22.48
CA SER A 250 -4.57 37.43 -22.64
C SER A 250 -4.55 35.95 -23.04
N GLU A 251 -3.46 35.51 -23.68
CA GLU A 251 -3.28 34.13 -24.17
C GLU A 251 -3.60 33.06 -23.11
N LEU A 252 -3.33 33.35 -21.84
CA LEU A 252 -3.64 32.45 -20.71
C LEU A 252 -5.13 32.12 -20.60
N TYR A 253 -6.01 33.02 -21.03
CA TYR A 253 -7.47 32.88 -20.94
C TYR A 253 -8.17 32.82 -22.31
N LEU A 254 -7.41 32.88 -23.41
CA LEU A 254 -7.95 32.73 -24.77
C LEU A 254 -8.34 31.26 -25.04
N LEU A 255 -9.27 31.05 -25.98
CA LEU A 255 -9.96 29.76 -26.23
C LEU A 255 -10.89 29.31 -25.09
N ALA A 256 -11.35 30.25 -24.25
CA ALA A 256 -12.25 29.94 -23.16
C ALA A 256 -13.60 29.39 -23.66
N ASN A 257 -13.91 28.14 -23.32
CA ASN A 257 -15.25 27.57 -23.48
C ASN A 257 -15.98 27.67 -22.15
N ASP A 258 -17.17 28.28 -22.13
CA ASP A 258 -17.93 28.58 -20.90
C ASP A 258 -17.10 29.27 -19.79
N GLY A 259 -16.14 30.13 -20.19
CA GLY A 259 -15.26 30.88 -19.30
C GLY A 259 -13.97 30.17 -18.87
N TRP A 260 -13.70 28.96 -19.37
CA TRP A 260 -12.51 28.17 -19.04
C TRP A 260 -11.55 27.98 -20.21
N ASN A 261 -10.29 28.37 -20.05
CA ASN A 261 -9.19 27.77 -20.81
C ASN A 261 -8.72 26.52 -20.04
N ASN A 262 -9.11 25.34 -20.51
CA ASN A 262 -8.84 24.07 -19.83
C ASN A 262 -7.82 23.22 -20.59
N GLU A 263 -6.63 23.06 -20.02
CA GLU A 263 -5.58 22.18 -20.54
C GLU A 263 -5.63 20.76 -19.95
N CYS A 264 -6.51 20.51 -18.99
CA CYS A 264 -6.68 19.19 -18.40
C CYS A 264 -7.57 18.30 -19.28
N LEU A 265 -6.98 17.23 -19.83
CA LEU A 265 -7.65 16.26 -20.71
C LEU A 265 -8.62 15.32 -19.97
N THR A 266 -8.48 15.20 -18.65
CA THR A 266 -9.16 14.20 -17.81
C THR A 266 -10.20 14.79 -16.86
N ALA A 267 -10.28 16.12 -16.74
CA ALA A 267 -11.26 16.75 -15.88
C ALA A 267 -12.67 16.55 -16.45
N ALA A 268 -13.61 16.17 -15.59
CA ALA A 268 -15.03 16.15 -15.90
C ALA A 268 -15.53 17.55 -16.32
N ALA A 269 -16.73 17.62 -16.90
CA ALA A 269 -17.37 18.86 -17.34
C ALA A 269 -17.29 19.96 -16.26
N LEU A 270 -16.52 21.02 -16.54
CA LEU A 270 -16.38 22.18 -15.66
C LEU A 270 -17.68 22.99 -15.66
N PRO A 271 -18.05 23.63 -14.54
CA PRO A 271 -19.24 24.48 -14.49
C PRO A 271 -19.04 25.72 -15.37
N ALA A 272 -20.10 26.12 -16.08
CA ALA A 272 -20.07 27.36 -16.87
C ALA A 272 -19.90 28.57 -15.95
N LEU A 273 -18.91 29.41 -16.26
CA LEU A 273 -18.59 30.59 -15.47
C LEU A 273 -19.35 31.84 -15.97
N PRO A 274 -19.68 32.78 -15.07
CA PRO A 274 -20.32 34.03 -15.46
C PRO A 274 -19.37 34.94 -16.26
N SER A 275 -19.94 35.88 -17.03
CA SER A 275 -19.21 36.70 -18.00
C SER A 275 -18.22 37.71 -17.41
N ASN A 276 -18.05 37.77 -16.10
CA ASN A 276 -17.13 38.65 -15.38
C ASN A 276 -15.91 37.92 -14.80
N ILE A 277 -15.70 36.64 -15.15
CA ILE A 277 -14.53 35.86 -14.75
C ILE A 277 -14.07 34.96 -15.91
N ASN A 278 -12.76 34.83 -16.10
CA ASN A 278 -12.19 33.74 -16.89
C ASN A 278 -11.21 32.98 -16.02
N CYS A 279 -11.21 31.65 -16.11
CA CYS A 279 -10.28 30.81 -15.38
C CYS A 279 -9.44 29.97 -16.35
N HIS A 280 -8.21 29.73 -15.95
CA HIS A 280 -7.28 28.81 -16.59
C HIS A 280 -7.04 27.64 -15.65
N MET A 281 -7.22 26.43 -16.16
CA MET A 281 -6.85 25.21 -15.47
C MET A 281 -5.73 24.55 -16.24
N THR A 282 -4.60 24.34 -15.57
CA THR A 282 -3.39 23.80 -16.19
C THR A 282 -3.55 22.32 -16.55
N SER A 283 -2.61 21.79 -17.32
CA SER A 283 -2.51 20.36 -17.62
C SER A 283 -2.35 19.45 -16.38
N THR A 284 -2.02 19.99 -15.20
CA THR A 284 -1.98 19.22 -13.95
C THR A 284 -3.36 19.03 -13.31
N CYS A 285 -4.41 19.67 -13.85
CA CYS A 285 -5.80 19.58 -13.39
C CYS A 285 -6.09 20.15 -12.00
N THR A 286 -5.06 20.47 -11.21
CA THR A 286 -5.17 20.90 -9.80
C THR A 286 -4.64 22.30 -9.55
N SER A 287 -4.20 23.01 -10.60
CA SER A 287 -3.78 24.41 -10.53
C SER A 287 -4.74 25.28 -11.35
N ILE A 288 -5.33 26.25 -10.67
CA ILE A 288 -6.42 27.08 -11.17
C ILE A 288 -6.06 28.54 -10.93
N THR A 289 -6.02 29.30 -12.01
CA THR A 289 -5.84 30.76 -11.95
C THR A 289 -7.05 31.44 -12.59
N CYS A 290 -7.72 32.32 -11.85
CA CYS A 290 -8.89 33.03 -12.32
C CYS A 290 -8.65 34.54 -12.34
N CYS A 291 -9.08 35.21 -13.41
CA CYS A 291 -9.11 36.66 -13.53
C CYS A 291 -10.55 37.15 -13.43
N MET A 292 -10.90 37.80 -12.31
CA MET A 292 -12.26 38.25 -11.99
C MET A 292 -12.38 39.78 -12.03
N GLU A 293 -13.38 40.28 -12.75
CA GLU A 293 -13.80 41.68 -12.69
C GLU A 293 -14.75 41.94 -11.52
N VAL A 294 -14.48 43.03 -10.79
CA VAL A 294 -15.28 43.49 -9.64
C VAL A 294 -16.30 44.50 -10.13
N THR A 295 -17.56 44.07 -10.19
CA THR A 295 -18.65 44.83 -10.82
C THR A 295 -18.96 46.18 -10.16
N LYS A 296 -18.79 46.30 -8.83
CA LYS A 296 -19.10 47.52 -8.07
C LYS A 296 -18.04 48.64 -8.12
N LEU A 297 -16.81 48.37 -8.57
CA LEU A 297 -15.68 49.31 -8.46
C LEU A 297 -15.02 49.66 -9.79
N MET A 298 -15.77 49.66 -10.91
CA MET A 298 -15.22 49.99 -12.24
C MET A 298 -13.90 49.24 -12.56
N SER A 299 -14.03 47.93 -12.81
CA SER A 299 -13.15 47.10 -13.64
C SER A 299 -11.62 47.18 -13.44
N ARG A 300 -11.11 47.15 -12.21
CA ARG A 300 -9.79 46.55 -11.96
C ARG A 300 -9.95 45.03 -11.75
N PRO A 301 -9.55 44.19 -12.72
CA PRO A 301 -9.64 42.75 -12.55
C PRO A 301 -8.55 42.23 -11.60
N LEU A 302 -8.91 41.23 -10.82
CA LEU A 302 -8.06 40.61 -9.79
C LEU A 302 -7.76 39.16 -10.13
N THR A 303 -6.54 38.73 -9.81
CA THR A 303 -6.10 37.36 -9.97
C THR A 303 -6.41 36.57 -8.71
N PHE A 304 -7.03 35.40 -8.83
CA PHE A 304 -7.21 34.43 -7.77
C PHE A 304 -6.51 33.14 -8.17
N HIS A 305 -5.72 32.57 -7.27
CA HIS A 305 -4.94 31.36 -7.53
C HIS A 305 -5.20 30.32 -6.45
N LEU A 306 -5.40 29.07 -6.88
CA LEU A 306 -5.41 27.88 -6.03
C LEU A 306 -4.68 26.77 -6.77
N SER A 307 -3.62 26.24 -6.18
CA SER A 307 -2.89 25.08 -6.71
C SER A 307 -2.66 24.06 -5.62
N VAL A 308 -3.12 22.84 -5.87
CA VAL A 308 -2.86 21.65 -5.05
C VAL A 308 -1.91 20.75 -5.83
N ASP A 309 -0.67 20.63 -5.39
CA ASP A 309 0.32 19.78 -6.05
C ASP A 309 0.45 18.45 -5.30
N SER A 310 -0.05 17.36 -5.88
CA SER A 310 0.06 16.01 -5.32
C SER A 310 1.49 15.44 -5.35
N CYS A 311 2.39 16.02 -6.15
CA CYS A 311 3.75 15.51 -6.35
C CYS A 311 4.73 16.13 -5.37
N SER A 312 4.70 17.44 -5.24
CA SER A 312 5.40 18.08 -4.14
C SER A 312 4.64 17.92 -2.83
N TRP A 313 3.37 17.50 -2.83
CA TRP A 313 2.52 17.46 -1.63
C TRP A 313 2.39 18.83 -0.96
N THR A 314 2.17 19.86 -1.77
CA THR A 314 2.01 21.26 -1.33
C THR A 314 0.70 21.86 -1.83
N ILE A 315 0.27 22.91 -1.15
CA ILE A 315 -0.86 23.74 -1.56
C ILE A 315 -0.45 25.21 -1.50
N SER A 316 -0.81 25.96 -2.53
CA SER A 316 -0.60 27.41 -2.62
C SER A 316 -1.88 28.09 -3.06
N TYR A 317 -2.16 29.26 -2.49
CA TYR A 317 -3.36 30.01 -2.82
C TYR A 317 -3.19 31.49 -2.51
N GLY A 318 -3.90 32.36 -3.23
CA GLY A 318 -3.76 33.80 -3.06
C GLY A 318 -4.67 34.67 -3.90
N ILE A 319 -4.62 35.98 -3.63
CA ILE A 319 -5.36 37.04 -4.32
C ILE A 319 -4.36 38.12 -4.75
N ASP A 320 -4.14 38.30 -6.05
CA ASP A 320 -3.10 39.18 -6.59
C ASP A 320 -1.74 38.95 -5.89
N SER A 321 -1.12 39.97 -5.27
CA SER A 321 0.14 39.85 -4.54
C SER A 321 -0.07 39.48 -3.04
N PHE A 322 -1.32 39.33 -2.60
CA PHE A 322 -1.68 38.76 -1.29
C PHE A 322 -1.77 37.24 -1.37
N VAL A 323 -0.61 36.61 -1.45
CA VAL A 323 -0.45 35.16 -1.53
C VAL A 323 -0.06 34.60 -0.17
N MET A 324 -0.59 33.42 0.16
CA MET A 324 -0.05 32.62 1.26
C MET A 324 1.19 31.89 0.76
N ASP A 325 2.20 31.81 1.63
CA ASP A 325 3.40 31.03 1.36
C ASP A 325 2.98 29.55 1.15
N PRO A 326 3.55 28.83 0.17
CA PRO A 326 3.21 27.43 -0.07
C PRO A 326 3.40 26.60 1.20
N MET A 327 2.38 25.80 1.54
CA MET A 327 2.43 24.93 2.72
C MET A 327 2.36 23.47 2.30
N THR A 328 2.99 22.60 3.09
CA THR A 328 2.90 21.16 2.88
C THR A 328 1.51 20.67 3.28
N LEU A 329 0.96 19.74 2.50
CA LEU A 329 -0.35 19.14 2.74
C LEU A 329 -0.39 18.29 4.04
N PHE A 330 0.76 17.99 4.66
CA PHE A 330 0.82 17.38 6.01
C PHE A 330 0.28 18.28 7.11
N ASN A 331 0.44 19.59 6.95
CA ASN A 331 -0.07 20.59 7.88
C ASN A 331 -1.43 21.16 7.44
N PHE A 332 -1.99 20.63 6.36
CA PHE A 332 -3.29 21.04 5.84
C PHE A 332 -4.39 20.12 6.37
N GLU A 333 -5.45 20.73 6.89
CA GLU A 333 -6.64 20.02 7.34
C GLU A 333 -7.55 19.75 6.14
N PHE A 334 -7.49 18.53 5.61
CA PHE A 334 -8.41 18.07 4.57
C PHE A 334 -9.84 17.99 5.11
N ASP A 335 -10.80 17.97 4.19
CA ASP A 335 -12.23 17.77 4.48
C ASP A 335 -12.88 18.91 5.26
N GLU A 336 -12.19 20.05 5.39
CA GLU A 336 -12.71 21.27 6.00
C GLU A 336 -12.71 22.48 5.06
N TRP A 337 -13.64 23.40 5.30
CA TRP A 337 -13.72 24.65 4.55
C TRP A 337 -12.68 25.65 5.05
N HIS A 338 -11.78 26.04 4.17
CA HIS A 338 -10.77 27.07 4.39
C HIS A 338 -11.25 28.41 3.85
N GLU A 339 -11.03 29.48 4.61
CA GLU A 339 -11.38 30.85 4.22
C GLU A 339 -10.15 31.76 4.31
N PHE A 340 -9.91 32.48 3.22
CA PHE A 340 -8.81 33.44 3.05
C PHE A 340 -9.37 34.78 2.58
N TRP A 341 -9.00 35.89 3.23
CA TRP A 341 -9.49 37.20 2.81
C TRP A 341 -8.47 38.34 2.92
N MET A 342 -8.46 39.19 1.91
CA MET A 342 -7.65 40.41 1.83
C MET A 342 -8.43 41.57 2.45
N LYS A 343 -8.04 41.97 3.69
CA LYS A 343 -8.67 43.05 4.49
C LYS A 343 -10.20 42.95 4.57
N GLY A 344 -10.74 41.73 4.61
CA GLY A 344 -12.18 41.45 4.68
C GLY A 344 -12.96 41.69 3.38
N ILE A 345 -12.32 42.22 2.33
CA ILE A 345 -12.98 42.66 1.09
C ILE A 345 -13.04 41.53 0.07
N PHE A 346 -11.89 41.11 -0.44
CA PHE A 346 -11.80 40.02 -1.40
C PHE A 346 -11.54 38.73 -0.65
N ARG A 347 -12.37 37.72 -0.89
CA ARG A 347 -12.34 36.46 -0.15
C ARG A 347 -12.30 35.28 -1.10
N MET A 348 -11.61 34.25 -0.69
CA MET A 348 -11.61 32.94 -1.30
C MET A 348 -12.00 31.93 -0.24
N LYS A 349 -12.92 31.04 -0.58
CA LYS A 349 -13.37 29.95 0.27
C LYS A 349 -13.24 28.65 -0.50
N PHE A 350 -12.49 27.70 0.02
CA PHE A 350 -12.19 26.45 -0.68
C PHE A 350 -12.24 25.24 0.25
N LEU A 351 -12.53 24.08 -0.33
CA LEU A 351 -12.57 22.78 0.33
C LEU A 351 -11.82 21.80 -0.57
N VAL A 352 -10.88 21.05 0.00
CA VAL A 352 -10.12 20.00 -0.69
C VAL A 352 -10.31 18.71 0.09
N VAL A 353 -10.83 17.69 -0.59
CA VAL A 353 -11.04 16.33 -0.08
C VAL A 353 -10.11 15.39 -0.82
N ASP A 354 -9.39 14.55 -0.08
CA ASP A 354 -8.44 13.56 -0.61
C ASP A 354 -9.10 12.18 -0.78
N LEU A 355 -9.39 11.79 -2.02
CA LEU A 355 -10.03 10.52 -2.37
C LEU A 355 -8.98 9.48 -2.77
N LYS A 356 -8.28 8.94 -1.77
CA LYS A 356 -7.12 8.05 -1.92
C LYS A 356 -7.44 6.74 -2.63
N GLY A 357 -8.66 6.23 -2.49
CA GLY A 357 -9.08 4.98 -3.12
C GLY A 357 -9.22 5.05 -4.64
N VAL A 358 -9.36 6.25 -5.22
CA VAL A 358 -9.50 6.48 -6.66
C VAL A 358 -8.45 7.43 -7.24
N ASP A 359 -7.44 7.82 -6.45
CA ASP A 359 -6.36 8.72 -6.85
C ASP A 359 -6.89 10.08 -7.40
N GLN A 360 -7.86 10.69 -6.71
CA GLN A 360 -8.46 11.98 -7.09
C GLN A 360 -8.53 12.98 -5.93
N PHE A 361 -8.56 14.28 -6.21
CA PHE A 361 -9.04 15.29 -5.28
C PHE A 361 -10.45 15.71 -5.66
N ARG A 362 -11.25 16.04 -4.65
CA ARG A 362 -12.51 16.77 -4.84
C ARG A 362 -12.35 18.18 -4.32
N ILE A 363 -12.46 19.16 -5.22
CA ILE A 363 -12.21 20.58 -4.94
C ILE A 363 -13.50 21.39 -5.10
N SER A 364 -13.77 22.24 -4.11
CA SER A 364 -14.75 23.33 -4.22
C SER A 364 -14.05 24.66 -4.01
N LEU A 365 -14.39 25.67 -4.81
CA LEU A 365 -13.75 26.99 -4.81
C LEU A 365 -14.79 28.09 -5.05
N HIS A 366 -14.91 28.99 -4.08
CA HIS A 366 -15.81 30.14 -4.11
C HIS A 366 -14.98 31.42 -3.98
N ILE A 367 -15.23 32.39 -4.85
CA ILE A 367 -14.59 33.71 -4.83
C ILE A 367 -15.65 34.77 -4.50
N ARG A 368 -15.33 35.71 -3.60
CA ARG A 368 -16.26 36.71 -3.10
C ARG A 368 -15.63 38.10 -3.04
N ALA A 369 -16.44 39.13 -3.29
CA ALA A 369 -16.10 40.52 -3.00
C ALA A 369 -17.17 41.14 -2.08
N CYS A 370 -16.76 41.70 -0.95
CA CYS A 370 -17.63 42.14 0.13
C CYS A 370 -17.21 43.55 0.58
N PHE A 371 -18.04 44.55 0.33
CA PHE A 371 -17.76 45.96 0.62
C PHE A 371 -18.54 46.51 1.82
N GLU A 372 -19.31 45.66 2.48
CA GLU A 372 -20.13 45.98 3.64
C GLU A 372 -19.77 45.04 4.80
N SER A 373 -19.28 45.61 5.90
CA SER A 373 -18.88 44.84 7.07
C SER A 373 -20.09 44.20 7.75
N GLY A 374 -20.09 42.87 7.91
CA GLY A 374 -21.17 42.12 8.57
C GLY A 374 -22.42 41.85 7.72
N ALA A 375 -22.41 42.24 6.44
CA ALA A 375 -23.48 41.92 5.47
C ALA A 375 -23.07 40.79 4.52
N ALA A 376 -24.03 40.33 3.70
CA ALA A 376 -23.74 39.41 2.59
C ALA A 376 -22.80 40.09 1.58
N CYS A 377 -21.92 39.30 0.96
CA CYS A 377 -21.00 39.80 -0.05
C CYS A 377 -21.75 40.27 -1.30
N ASP A 378 -21.26 41.33 -1.92
CA ASP A 378 -21.89 41.97 -3.07
C ASP A 378 -21.78 41.13 -4.35
N GLN A 379 -20.72 40.33 -4.43
CA GLN A 379 -20.46 39.42 -5.54
C GLN A 379 -19.92 38.11 -4.98
N GLU A 380 -20.53 36.99 -5.35
CA GLU A 380 -20.05 35.63 -5.06
C GLU A 380 -20.10 34.80 -6.35
N ILE A 381 -18.98 34.16 -6.69
CA ILE A 381 -18.82 33.28 -7.83
C ILE A 381 -18.39 31.92 -7.32
N VAL A 382 -19.18 30.89 -7.63
CA VAL A 382 -18.80 29.48 -7.41
C VAL A 382 -17.99 29.04 -8.62
N VAL A 383 -16.67 28.95 -8.46
CA VAL A 383 -15.75 28.56 -9.54
C VAL A 383 -15.76 27.05 -9.71
N LEU A 384 -15.59 26.31 -8.62
CA LEU A 384 -15.70 24.85 -8.59
C LEU A 384 -16.69 24.45 -7.50
N ASN A 385 -17.46 23.39 -7.75
CA ASN A 385 -18.38 22.82 -6.79
C ASN A 385 -18.26 21.30 -6.85
N ASN A 386 -17.61 20.72 -5.84
CA ASN A 386 -17.37 19.29 -5.73
C ASN A 386 -16.76 18.69 -7.02
N THR A 387 -15.88 19.44 -7.66
CA THR A 387 -15.27 19.04 -8.93
C THR A 387 -14.19 18.02 -8.67
N LEU A 388 -14.28 16.87 -9.34
CA LEU A 388 -13.28 15.81 -9.28
C LEU A 388 -12.14 16.11 -10.23
N VAL A 389 -10.92 16.10 -9.70
CA VAL A 389 -9.69 16.30 -10.46
C VAL A 389 -8.73 15.14 -10.15
N PRO A 390 -8.06 14.58 -11.17
CA PRO A 390 -7.11 13.49 -10.94
C PRO A 390 -5.92 13.97 -10.10
N GLN A 391 -5.47 13.14 -9.16
CA GLN A 391 -4.14 13.31 -8.59
C GLN A 391 -3.14 12.95 -9.69
N LYS A 392 -2.17 13.84 -9.93
CA LYS A 392 -1.16 13.59 -10.95
C LYS A 392 -0.35 12.37 -10.53
N ILE A 393 -0.13 11.45 -11.47
CA ILE A 393 0.88 10.40 -11.28
C ILE A 393 2.24 11.09 -11.33
N CYS A 394 2.90 11.14 -10.19
CA CYS A 394 4.12 11.90 -10.03
C CYS A 394 5.32 11.10 -10.53
N ASP A 395 6.23 11.77 -11.22
CA ASP A 395 7.62 11.35 -11.21
C ASP A 395 8.03 11.37 -9.73
N MET A 396 8.45 10.21 -9.21
CA MET A 396 8.74 10.01 -7.79
C MET A 396 9.95 10.87 -7.39
N SER A 397 9.71 12.16 -7.18
CA SER A 397 10.70 13.21 -6.96
C SER A 397 10.17 14.12 -5.87
N LEU A 398 10.94 14.26 -4.80
CA LEU A 398 10.63 15.12 -3.67
C LEU A 398 11.55 16.35 -3.71
N GLY A 399 10.98 17.54 -3.53
CA GLY A 399 11.73 18.80 -3.56
C GLY A 399 12.08 19.29 -4.97
N THR A 400 12.97 20.28 -5.03
CA THR A 400 13.38 20.96 -6.26
C THR A 400 14.64 20.29 -6.80
N ALA A 401 14.52 19.62 -7.93
CA ALA A 401 15.65 19.04 -8.65
C ALA A 401 16.60 20.15 -9.11
N ILE A 402 17.80 20.23 -8.51
CA ILE A 402 18.87 21.10 -8.98
C ILE A 402 19.77 20.26 -9.89
N LYS A 403 19.61 20.44 -11.19
CA LYS A 403 20.42 19.72 -12.18
C LYS A 403 21.90 20.04 -11.99
N ASP A 404 22.74 19.01 -12.03
CA ASP A 404 24.19 19.11 -11.85
C ASP A 404 24.61 19.72 -10.50
N PHE A 405 23.80 19.53 -9.45
CA PHE A 405 24.10 20.01 -8.10
C PHE A 405 25.44 19.45 -7.59
N SER A 406 26.25 20.35 -7.02
CA SER A 406 27.41 19.99 -6.21
C SER A 406 27.40 20.86 -4.96
N LEU A 407 27.49 20.21 -3.80
CA LEU A 407 27.53 20.90 -2.52
C LEU A 407 28.76 21.83 -2.43
N SER A 408 29.90 21.42 -3.00
CA SER A 408 31.11 22.27 -3.04
C SER A 408 30.93 23.53 -3.88
N GLN A 409 30.27 23.43 -5.04
CA GLN A 409 29.95 24.59 -5.89
C GLN A 409 28.94 25.50 -5.18
N TRP A 410 27.88 24.94 -4.61
CA TRP A 410 26.87 25.69 -3.85
C TRP A 410 27.48 26.46 -2.68
N LYS A 411 28.39 25.84 -1.92
CA LYS A 411 29.13 26.50 -0.83
C LYS A 411 29.97 27.67 -1.33
N SER A 412 30.62 27.52 -2.49
CA SER A 412 31.39 28.60 -3.11
C SER A 412 30.49 29.77 -3.51
N ASP A 413 29.36 29.48 -4.17
CA ASP A 413 28.44 30.49 -4.67
C ASP A 413 27.76 31.27 -3.55
N LYS A 414 27.39 30.59 -2.45
CA LYS A 414 26.79 31.21 -1.25
C LYS A 414 27.81 31.71 -0.22
N MET A 415 29.11 31.65 -0.53
CA MET A 415 30.22 32.05 0.35
C MET A 415 30.17 31.39 1.75
N VAL A 416 29.81 30.09 1.79
CA VAL A 416 29.69 29.28 3.01
C VAL A 416 30.97 28.48 3.25
N THR A 417 31.71 28.80 4.31
CA THR A 417 32.94 28.08 4.69
C THR A 417 32.68 26.88 5.59
N SER A 418 31.63 26.91 6.41
CA SER A 418 31.17 25.80 7.25
C SER A 418 29.65 25.75 7.30
N MET A 419 29.10 24.54 7.41
CA MET A 419 27.66 24.35 7.53
C MET A 419 27.24 24.64 8.96
N ASN A 420 26.49 25.72 9.15
CA ASN A 420 25.77 26.07 10.37
C ASN A 420 24.25 26.04 10.12
N ASN A 421 23.44 26.22 11.17
CA ASN A 421 21.97 26.17 11.09
C ASN A 421 21.39 27.08 10.00
N TYR A 422 21.97 28.26 9.78
CA TYR A 422 21.58 29.16 8.69
C TYR A 422 21.81 28.54 7.31
N SER A 423 23.04 28.11 7.03
CA SER A 423 23.35 27.52 5.71
C SER A 423 22.61 26.20 5.46
N ILE A 424 22.32 25.44 6.51
CA ILE A 424 21.49 24.22 6.42
C ILE A 424 20.06 24.59 6.05
N ALA A 425 19.47 25.58 6.74
CA ALA A 425 18.11 26.06 6.46
C ALA A 425 17.95 26.55 5.01
N VAL A 426 18.91 27.35 4.52
CA VAL A 426 18.91 27.85 3.14
C VAL A 426 19.04 26.69 2.14
N LEU A 427 19.94 25.74 2.39
CA LEU A 427 20.11 24.57 1.52
C LEU A 427 18.84 23.70 1.46
N GLU A 428 18.17 23.48 2.60
CA GLU A 428 16.91 22.74 2.65
C GLU A 428 15.77 23.41 1.87
N GLU A 429 15.68 24.74 1.95
CA GLU A 429 14.67 25.51 1.22
C GLU A 429 14.92 25.52 -0.29
N GLU A 430 16.17 25.70 -0.72
CA GLU A 430 16.54 25.66 -2.14
C GLU A 430 16.36 24.26 -2.75
N LEU A 431 16.66 23.21 -1.99
CA LEU A 431 16.36 21.83 -2.38
C LEU A 431 14.86 21.51 -2.28
N GLY A 432 14.02 22.40 -1.74
CA GLY A 432 12.59 22.17 -1.56
C GLY A 432 12.27 21.01 -0.60
N LEU A 433 13.18 20.69 0.32
CA LEU A 433 13.04 19.61 1.30
C LEU A 433 12.42 20.09 2.62
N PHE A 434 12.32 21.40 2.79
CA PHE A 434 11.73 21.95 4.00
C PHE A 434 10.25 21.55 4.15
N GLY A 435 9.87 21.15 5.36
CA GLY A 435 8.49 20.77 5.71
C GLY A 435 8.20 19.27 5.55
N TYR A 436 9.02 18.54 4.79
CA TYR A 436 8.98 17.07 4.70
C TYR A 436 9.76 16.37 5.81
N LEU A 437 10.68 17.09 6.45
CA LEU A 437 11.61 16.54 7.41
C LEU A 437 11.10 16.73 8.84
N TYR A 438 11.42 15.78 9.71
CA TYR A 438 11.06 15.87 11.13
C TYR A 438 11.80 17.03 11.81
N GLN A 439 11.20 17.57 12.88
CA GLN A 439 11.92 18.49 13.75
C GLN A 439 13.03 17.73 14.49
N GLU A 440 14.07 18.42 14.96
CA GLU A 440 15.24 17.79 15.62
C GLU A 440 14.86 16.87 16.80
N ASN A 441 13.75 17.15 17.51
CA ASN A 441 13.26 16.33 18.62
C ASN A 441 12.50 15.05 18.19
N GLN A 442 12.26 14.87 16.90
CA GLN A 442 11.46 13.79 16.30
C GLN A 442 12.29 12.92 15.33
N THR A 443 13.57 13.22 15.14
CA THR A 443 14.47 12.41 14.30
C THR A 443 14.76 11.07 14.96
N CYS A 444 14.99 10.03 14.16
CA CYS A 444 15.40 8.72 14.66
C CYS A 444 16.78 8.76 15.35
N ASP A 445 17.02 7.89 16.33
CA ASP A 445 18.31 7.82 17.05
C ASP A 445 19.04 6.50 16.77
N LYS A 446 20.21 6.59 16.12
CA LYS A 446 21.04 5.45 15.79
C LYS A 446 21.53 4.66 17.01
N ALA A 447 21.71 5.31 18.16
CA ALA A 447 22.28 4.71 19.37
C ALA A 447 21.23 3.98 20.23
N SER A 448 20.00 4.50 20.33
CA SER A 448 18.90 3.85 21.06
C SER A 448 18.18 2.80 20.21
N ASP A 449 18.03 3.04 18.90
CA ASP A 449 17.10 2.27 18.07
C ASP A 449 17.78 1.12 17.30
N PHE A 450 19.12 1.05 17.25
CA PHE A 450 19.85 0.09 16.40
C PHE A 450 21.21 -0.39 16.98
N SER A 451 21.19 -1.22 18.03
CA SER A 451 22.42 -1.62 18.78
C SER A 451 23.07 -2.95 18.39
N SER A 452 22.66 -3.64 17.31
CA SER A 452 23.19 -4.97 16.94
C SER A 452 24.18 -4.96 15.77
N SER A 453 25.25 -5.74 15.90
CA SER A 453 26.15 -6.12 14.81
C SER A 453 25.44 -7.18 13.94
N PRO A 454 25.27 -7.00 12.61
CA PRO A 454 25.95 -6.06 11.70
C PRO A 454 25.02 -4.96 11.11
N GLY A 455 24.54 -4.03 11.94
CA GLY A 455 23.77 -2.86 11.47
C GLY A 455 22.28 -3.12 11.21
N TRP A 456 21.79 -4.30 11.61
CA TRP A 456 20.40 -4.72 11.49
C TRP A 456 19.79 -5.06 12.83
N ILE A 457 18.55 -4.62 13.07
CA ILE A 457 17.63 -5.28 14.00
C ILE A 457 16.65 -6.13 13.20
N ASN A 458 16.63 -7.44 13.43
CA ASN A 458 15.65 -8.32 12.80
C ASN A 458 14.51 -8.65 13.78
N ASN A 459 13.39 -7.94 13.64
CA ASN A 459 12.18 -8.19 14.43
C ASN A 459 11.19 -9.15 13.73
N CYS A 460 11.57 -9.72 12.58
CA CYS A 460 10.77 -10.72 11.89
C CYS A 460 10.65 -11.99 12.75
N PRO A 461 9.44 -12.46 13.09
CA PRO A 461 9.24 -13.64 13.94
C PRO A 461 9.51 -14.96 13.23
N VAL A 462 9.66 -14.94 11.90
CA VAL A 462 10.00 -16.11 11.09
C VAL A 462 11.51 -16.14 10.89
N THR A 463 12.13 -17.32 10.99
CA THR A 463 13.54 -17.48 10.58
C THR A 463 13.66 -17.04 9.13
N SER A 464 14.37 -15.93 8.90
CA SER A 464 14.48 -15.30 7.59
C SER A 464 14.93 -16.30 6.53
N VAL A 465 14.21 -16.35 5.40
CA VAL A 465 14.43 -17.32 4.31
C VAL A 465 15.82 -17.14 3.67
N SER A 466 16.43 -15.97 3.85
CA SER A 466 17.81 -15.65 3.47
C SER A 466 18.51 -14.88 4.61
N ALA A 467 19.83 -14.97 4.67
CA ALA A 467 20.63 -14.10 5.54
C ALA A 467 20.46 -12.64 5.09
N LEU A 468 20.28 -11.71 6.04
CA LEU A 468 20.27 -10.28 5.74
C LEU A 468 21.67 -9.83 5.29
N PRO A 469 21.77 -8.93 4.30
CA PRO A 469 23.05 -8.44 3.82
C PRO A 469 23.77 -7.62 4.90
N TYR A 470 25.10 -7.61 4.85
CA TYR A 470 25.91 -6.77 5.71
C TYR A 470 25.75 -5.29 5.32
N ILE A 471 25.32 -4.45 6.26
CA ILE A 471 25.23 -3.00 6.03
C ILE A 471 26.58 -2.35 6.33
N ASN A 472 27.21 -1.76 5.31
CA ASN A 472 28.37 -0.89 5.44
C ASN A 472 27.99 0.52 5.00
N GLY A 473 27.58 1.38 5.94
CA GLY A 473 27.13 2.73 5.60
C GLY A 473 26.83 3.61 6.82
N PRO A 474 26.48 4.89 6.61
CA PRO A 474 26.16 5.83 7.68
C PRO A 474 24.83 5.53 8.39
N PHE A 475 24.13 4.46 8.01
CA PHE A 475 22.79 4.13 8.47
C PHE A 475 22.70 2.79 9.19
N SER A 476 21.61 2.61 9.94
CA SER A 476 21.22 1.34 10.54
C SER A 476 19.78 1.02 10.14
N CYS A 477 19.45 -0.24 9.92
CA CYS A 477 18.11 -0.64 9.48
C CYS A 477 17.48 -1.67 10.42
N SER A 478 16.15 -1.76 10.36
CA SER A 478 15.38 -2.80 11.02
C SER A 478 14.45 -3.46 10.02
N LEU A 479 14.33 -4.78 10.12
CA LEU A 479 13.26 -5.53 9.48
C LEU A 479 12.13 -5.68 10.51
N GLY A 480 10.97 -5.09 10.22
CA GLY A 480 9.81 -5.05 11.09
C GLY A 480 9.17 -6.43 11.31
N ARG A 481 8.19 -6.47 12.22
CA ARG A 481 7.51 -7.73 12.61
C ARG A 481 6.75 -8.37 11.46
N THR A 482 6.31 -7.60 10.47
CA THR A 482 5.63 -8.08 9.25
C THR A 482 6.56 -8.83 8.30
N CYS A 483 7.88 -8.82 8.54
CA CYS A 483 8.92 -9.37 7.65
C CYS A 483 8.96 -8.74 6.24
N SER A 484 8.22 -7.65 6.02
CA SER A 484 8.07 -6.96 4.74
C SER A 484 8.19 -5.44 4.89
N GLU A 485 8.54 -4.99 6.10
CA GLU A 485 8.77 -3.59 6.44
C GLU A 485 10.23 -3.37 6.78
N VAL A 486 10.88 -2.46 6.07
CA VAL A 486 12.25 -2.04 6.32
C VAL A 486 12.24 -0.59 6.76
N THR A 487 12.79 -0.31 7.93
CA THR A 487 12.96 1.05 8.45
C THR A 487 14.43 1.31 8.72
N CYS A 488 15.00 2.32 8.06
CA CYS A 488 16.39 2.71 8.15
C CYS A 488 16.52 4.13 8.71
N CYS A 489 17.39 4.29 9.70
CA CYS A 489 17.80 5.59 10.21
C CYS A 489 19.15 5.98 9.61
N VAL A 490 19.18 7.08 8.84
CA VAL A 490 20.33 7.50 8.03
C VAL A 490 20.87 8.81 8.58
N ASN A 491 22.17 8.87 8.90
CA ASN A 491 22.84 10.16 9.15
C ASN A 491 23.04 10.88 7.82
N VAL A 492 22.43 12.05 7.67
CA VAL A 492 22.46 12.82 6.43
C VAL A 492 23.41 14.01 6.60
N GLU A 493 24.62 13.86 6.07
CA GLU A 493 25.53 14.97 5.83
C GLU A 493 25.18 15.61 4.48
N PRO A 494 25.09 16.95 4.37
CA PRO A 494 25.56 17.97 5.31
C PRO A 494 24.51 18.50 6.30
N PHE A 495 23.29 17.96 6.35
CA PHE A 495 22.23 18.48 7.22
C PHE A 495 22.48 18.26 8.71
N SER A 496 23.50 17.46 9.08
CA SER A 496 23.86 17.17 10.46
C SER A 496 22.70 16.64 11.30
N ARG A 497 21.77 15.91 10.66
CA ARG A 497 20.62 15.27 11.31
C ARG A 497 20.38 13.86 10.78
N TYR A 498 19.54 13.12 11.49
CA TYR A 498 19.08 11.81 11.08
C TYR A 498 17.76 11.89 10.33
N MET A 499 17.62 11.09 9.28
CA MET A 499 16.39 10.92 8.51
C MET A 499 15.92 9.47 8.56
N THR A 500 14.61 9.28 8.64
CA THR A 500 13.96 7.97 8.64
C THR A 500 13.48 7.63 7.24
N PHE A 501 14.04 6.56 6.67
CA PHE A 501 13.57 5.96 5.43
C PHE A 501 12.82 4.68 5.77
N ARG A 502 11.56 4.56 5.37
CA ARG A 502 10.76 3.35 5.60
C ARG A 502 10.13 2.87 4.31
N VAL A 503 10.26 1.58 4.02
CA VAL A 503 9.53 0.90 2.95
C VAL A 503 8.72 -0.21 3.60
N SER A 504 7.40 -0.13 3.50
CA SER A 504 6.49 -1.14 4.04
C SER A 504 5.70 -1.75 2.89
N LEU A 505 5.91 -3.06 2.66
CA LEU A 505 5.22 -3.84 1.65
C LEU A 505 4.08 -4.62 2.32
N ASP A 506 2.83 -4.24 2.04
CA ASP A 506 1.64 -5.00 2.40
C ASP A 506 1.10 -5.68 1.15
N PHE A 507 1.55 -6.91 0.96
CA PHE A 507 1.22 -7.72 -0.20
C PHE A 507 -0.25 -8.13 -0.24
N CYS A 508 -0.88 -8.30 0.93
CA CYS A 508 -2.28 -8.70 1.01
C CYS A 508 -3.24 -7.56 0.64
N GLN A 509 -2.80 -6.31 0.78
CA GLN A 509 -3.56 -5.14 0.38
C GLN A 509 -3.04 -4.49 -0.91
N ASP A 510 -2.15 -5.17 -1.65
CA ASP A 510 -1.48 -4.64 -2.84
C ASP A 510 -0.88 -3.23 -2.63
N LYS A 511 -0.26 -2.99 -1.47
CA LYS A 511 0.19 -1.66 -1.02
C LYS A 511 1.70 -1.63 -0.79
N VAL A 512 2.36 -0.64 -1.37
CA VAL A 512 3.72 -0.22 -1.00
C VAL A 512 3.63 1.14 -0.36
N THR A 513 4.21 1.29 0.81
CA THR A 513 4.32 2.59 1.48
C THR A 513 5.78 2.94 1.61
N THR A 514 6.21 3.99 0.92
CA THR A 514 7.56 4.55 1.01
C THR A 514 7.48 5.84 1.79
N THR A 515 8.21 5.94 2.88
CA THR A 515 8.21 7.09 3.79
C THR A 515 9.61 7.64 3.91
N VAL A 516 9.72 8.97 3.86
CA VAL A 516 10.93 9.74 4.18
C VAL A 516 10.52 10.80 5.18
N ASP A 517 10.89 10.60 6.44
CA ASP A 517 10.41 11.42 7.57
C ASP A 517 8.88 11.61 7.58
N LYS A 518 8.38 12.82 7.28
CA LYS A 518 6.95 13.13 7.22
C LYS A 518 6.35 12.80 5.85
N TYR A 519 7.17 12.76 4.80
CA TYR A 519 6.70 12.44 3.47
C TYR A 519 6.32 10.97 3.35
N GLN A 520 5.12 10.69 2.84
CA GLN A 520 4.63 9.32 2.63
C GLN A 520 4.05 9.21 1.22
N LEU A 521 4.61 8.29 0.45
CA LEU A 521 4.11 7.88 -0.86
C LEU A 521 3.49 6.49 -0.75
N VAL A 522 2.30 6.33 -1.33
CA VAL A 522 1.62 5.03 -1.41
C VAL A 522 1.54 4.60 -2.89
N SER A 523 2.03 3.40 -3.18
CA SER A 523 2.01 2.77 -4.51
C SER A 523 1.36 1.38 -4.41
N ARG A 524 1.20 0.70 -5.55
CA ARG A 524 0.69 -0.68 -5.65
C ARG A 524 1.82 -1.65 -5.94
N VAL A 525 1.86 -2.79 -5.25
CA VAL A 525 2.91 -3.82 -5.44
C VAL A 525 2.80 -4.41 -6.85
N SER A 526 1.58 -4.73 -7.27
CA SER A 526 1.24 -5.27 -8.58
C SER A 526 1.76 -4.41 -9.72
N ARG A 527 1.72 -3.08 -9.55
CA ARG A 527 2.24 -2.11 -10.53
C ARG A 527 3.75 -2.28 -10.70
N ILE A 528 4.52 -2.31 -9.60
CA ILE A 528 5.98 -2.46 -9.62
C ILE A 528 6.38 -3.76 -10.33
N ILE A 529 5.66 -4.85 -10.03
CA ILE A 529 5.91 -6.15 -10.65
C ILE A 529 5.59 -6.11 -12.14
N SER A 530 4.45 -5.53 -12.53
CA SER A 530 3.98 -5.52 -13.93
C SER A 530 4.89 -4.72 -14.88
N THR A 531 5.51 -3.64 -14.39
CA THR A 531 6.43 -2.83 -15.19
C THR A 531 7.82 -3.47 -15.28
N GLY A 532 8.19 -4.31 -14.31
CA GLY A 532 9.52 -4.92 -14.21
C GLY A 532 10.65 -3.91 -14.02
N GLN A 533 10.32 -2.65 -13.73
CA GLN A 533 11.27 -1.55 -13.55
C GLN A 533 11.48 -1.24 -12.07
N GLU A 534 12.65 -0.68 -11.74
CA GLU A 534 12.90 -0.16 -10.40
C GLU A 534 12.04 1.08 -10.15
N GLU A 535 11.30 1.09 -9.03
CA GLU A 535 10.69 2.31 -8.53
C GLU A 535 11.77 3.16 -7.84
N VAL A 536 12.05 4.34 -8.38
CA VAL A 536 13.07 5.28 -7.86
C VAL A 536 12.41 6.50 -7.21
N LEU A 537 12.41 6.59 -5.89
CA LEU A 537 12.10 7.82 -5.17
C LEU A 537 13.35 8.71 -5.13
N ASN A 538 13.34 9.74 -5.95
CA ASN A 538 14.32 10.80 -6.01
C ASN A 538 13.99 11.90 -4.99
N ILE A 539 14.99 12.44 -4.32
CA ILE A 539 14.87 13.48 -3.31
C ILE A 539 15.87 14.57 -3.70
N SER A 540 15.38 15.58 -4.42
CA SER A 540 16.10 16.75 -4.94
C SER A 540 17.38 16.42 -5.71
N ASP A 541 17.42 15.25 -6.37
CA ASP A 541 18.60 14.64 -7.00
C ASP A 541 19.78 14.33 -6.06
N VAL A 542 19.68 14.64 -4.76
CA VAL A 542 20.73 14.39 -3.76
C VAL A 542 20.59 13.05 -3.05
N TYR A 543 19.38 12.48 -3.01
CA TYR A 543 19.16 11.09 -2.59
C TYR A 543 18.26 10.35 -3.58
N GLN A 544 18.54 9.06 -3.78
CA GLN A 544 17.69 8.18 -4.59
C GLN A 544 17.46 6.87 -3.86
N LEU A 545 16.21 6.61 -3.48
CA LEU A 545 15.79 5.33 -2.92
C LEU A 545 15.20 4.48 -4.05
N ARG A 546 15.82 3.33 -4.35
CA ARG A 546 15.41 2.46 -5.45
C ARG A 546 14.88 1.15 -4.90
N LEU A 547 13.65 0.81 -5.28
CA LEU A 547 12.96 -0.41 -4.90
C LEU A 547 12.69 -1.26 -6.14
N SER A 548 13.10 -2.53 -6.09
CA SER A 548 12.71 -3.54 -7.07
C SER A 548 12.05 -4.70 -6.34
N VAL A 549 10.93 -5.16 -6.89
CA VAL A 549 10.14 -6.27 -6.34
C VAL A 549 9.84 -7.25 -7.47
N GLU A 550 10.28 -8.49 -7.31
CA GLU A 550 9.98 -9.60 -8.20
C GLU A 550 9.11 -10.62 -7.44
N ASP A 551 8.05 -11.09 -8.09
CA ASP A 551 7.14 -12.08 -7.50
C ASP A 551 7.61 -13.52 -7.72
N LEU A 552 7.62 -14.31 -6.64
CA LEU A 552 7.71 -15.77 -6.67
C LEU A 552 6.36 -16.36 -6.25
N PRO A 553 5.38 -16.44 -7.17
CA PRO A 553 3.99 -16.77 -6.86
C PRO A 553 3.79 -18.15 -6.24
N ASN A 554 4.57 -19.15 -6.65
CA ASN A 554 4.42 -20.52 -6.16
C ASN A 554 5.08 -20.73 -4.79
N SER A 555 6.08 -19.92 -4.45
CA SER A 555 6.82 -19.97 -3.19
C SER A 555 6.19 -19.14 -2.07
N HIS A 556 5.20 -18.30 -2.38
CA HIS A 556 4.68 -17.27 -1.48
C HIS A 556 5.79 -16.35 -0.93
N LEU A 557 6.71 -15.95 -1.81
CA LEU A 557 7.82 -15.05 -1.50
C LEU A 557 7.85 -13.89 -2.51
N TYR A 558 8.46 -12.78 -2.11
CA TYR A 558 8.95 -11.75 -3.01
C TYR A 558 10.47 -11.68 -2.92
N VAL A 559 11.10 -11.40 -4.06
CA VAL A 559 12.51 -11.03 -4.12
C VAL A 559 12.58 -9.51 -4.14
N VAL A 560 13.14 -8.94 -3.08
CA VAL A 560 13.18 -7.50 -2.87
C VAL A 560 14.62 -7.01 -2.89
N SER A 561 14.86 -5.98 -3.70
CA SER A 561 16.10 -5.21 -3.70
C SER A 561 15.78 -3.76 -3.36
N LEU A 562 16.52 -3.21 -2.40
CA LEU A 562 16.34 -1.86 -1.89
C LEU A 562 17.70 -1.21 -1.81
N THR A 563 17.90 -0.11 -2.53
CA THR A 563 19.16 0.65 -2.51
C THR A 563 18.90 2.10 -2.17
N LEU A 564 19.85 2.73 -1.48
CA LEU A 564 19.86 4.16 -1.20
C LEU A 564 21.14 4.74 -1.81
N ALA A 565 21.00 5.67 -2.74
CA ALA A 565 22.10 6.42 -3.31
C ALA A 565 22.14 7.84 -2.72
N SER A 566 23.34 8.32 -2.44
CA SER A 566 23.64 9.66 -1.93
C SER A 566 24.50 10.39 -2.95
N CYS A 567 24.00 11.51 -3.49
CA CYS A 567 24.50 12.19 -4.69
C CYS A 567 24.91 13.65 -4.41
N TRP A 568 25.51 13.93 -3.25
CA TRP A 568 25.93 15.30 -2.86
C TRP A 568 27.09 15.87 -3.67
N GLU A 569 27.95 15.00 -4.21
CA GLU A 569 29.15 15.33 -4.98
C GLU A 569 29.34 14.26 -6.06
N GLY A 570 29.59 14.62 -7.32
CA GLY A 570 30.02 13.69 -8.38
C GLY A 570 29.24 12.36 -8.44
N PRO A 571 29.87 11.20 -8.75
CA PRO A 571 29.15 9.93 -8.82
C PRO A 571 28.57 9.55 -7.45
N CYS A 572 27.29 9.18 -7.41
CA CYS A 572 26.59 8.86 -6.18
C CYS A 572 27.23 7.70 -5.41
N ALA A 573 27.30 7.83 -4.08
CA ALA A 573 27.58 6.71 -3.19
C ALA A 573 26.33 5.84 -3.06
N VAL A 574 26.38 4.60 -3.56
CA VAL A 574 25.25 3.66 -3.54
C VAL A 574 25.41 2.65 -2.42
N TYR A 575 24.36 2.50 -1.62
CA TYR A 575 24.31 1.56 -0.51
C TYR A 575 23.18 0.54 -0.72
N ASN A 576 23.52 -0.74 -0.71
CA ASN A 576 22.56 -1.82 -0.84
C ASN A 576 21.97 -2.17 0.53
N ILE A 577 20.72 -1.79 0.77
CA ILE A 577 19.98 -2.13 1.99
C ILE A 577 19.49 -3.58 1.90
N LEU A 578 18.74 -3.90 0.85
CA LEU A 578 18.37 -5.28 0.50
C LEU A 578 18.94 -5.62 -0.87
N SER A 579 19.47 -6.83 -1.02
CA SER A 579 20.00 -7.31 -2.30
C SER A 579 19.43 -8.69 -2.57
N ASN A 580 18.46 -8.78 -3.50
CA ASN A 580 17.75 -10.01 -3.85
C ASN A 580 17.26 -10.80 -2.62
N THR A 581 16.76 -10.07 -1.62
CA THR A 581 16.37 -10.67 -0.34
C THR A 581 14.98 -11.27 -0.46
N ARG A 582 14.81 -12.53 -0.02
CA ARG A 582 13.53 -13.24 -0.09
C ARG A 582 12.69 -12.91 1.14
N LEU A 583 11.59 -12.18 0.94
CA LEU A 583 10.66 -11.81 1.99
C LEU A 583 9.34 -12.59 1.85
N PRO A 584 8.75 -13.09 2.94
CA PRO A 584 7.45 -13.77 2.89
C PRO A 584 6.34 -12.79 2.51
N LYS A 585 5.36 -13.28 1.73
CA LYS A 585 4.15 -12.50 1.43
C LYS A 585 3.31 -12.20 2.68
N SER A 586 3.46 -13.00 3.74
CA SER A 586 2.78 -12.80 5.03
C SER A 586 3.30 -13.70 6.14
N LEU A 587 2.93 -13.35 7.38
CA LEU A 587 3.19 -14.09 8.61
C LEU A 587 2.11 -15.14 8.95
N SER A 588 0.88 -14.96 8.48
CA SER A 588 -0.25 -15.82 8.88
C SER A 588 -0.38 -17.03 7.96
N ARG A 589 -0.91 -18.14 8.48
CA ARG A 589 -1.48 -19.23 7.66
C ARG A 589 -3.01 -19.20 7.86
N PRO A 590 -3.83 -18.98 6.81
CA PRO A 590 -3.46 -18.75 5.41
C PRO A 590 -2.71 -17.41 5.19
N TYR A 591 -1.95 -17.35 4.09
CA TYR A 591 -1.00 -16.26 3.79
C TYR A 591 -1.64 -14.89 3.67
N CYS A 592 -2.92 -14.75 3.35
CA CYS A 592 -3.60 -13.47 3.56
C CYS A 592 -4.84 -13.71 4.40
N ASN A 593 -5.21 -12.73 5.22
CA ASN A 593 -6.51 -12.80 5.87
C ASN A 593 -7.58 -12.55 4.81
N TRP A 594 -8.33 -13.58 4.44
CA TRP A 594 -9.41 -13.48 3.46
C TRP A 594 -10.59 -12.66 4.01
N ARG A 595 -10.63 -12.44 5.34
CA ARG A 595 -11.63 -11.63 6.04
C ARG A 595 -11.08 -10.23 6.31
N GLY A 596 -11.25 -9.31 5.36
CA GLY A 596 -11.08 -7.88 5.65
C GLY A 596 -12.21 -7.40 6.56
N GLU A 597 -11.89 -6.87 7.74
CA GLU A 597 -12.86 -6.24 8.64
C GLU A 597 -13.20 -4.81 8.17
N TYR A 598 -14.27 -4.23 8.74
CA TYR A 598 -14.59 -2.83 8.53
C TYR A 598 -13.43 -1.93 8.98
N PRO A 599 -13.09 -0.86 8.25
CA PRO A 599 -12.11 0.14 8.71
C PRO A 599 -12.51 0.76 10.05
N ASP A 600 -13.81 1.00 10.24
CA ASP A 600 -14.42 1.37 11.53
C ASP A 600 -15.26 0.19 12.05
N PRO A 601 -14.83 -0.50 13.12
CA PRO A 601 -15.60 -1.59 13.73
C PRO A 601 -17.00 -1.19 14.22
N GLY A 602 -17.24 0.11 14.45
CA GLY A 602 -18.52 0.67 14.89
C GLY A 602 -19.44 1.09 13.75
N PHE A 603 -19.05 0.88 12.49
CA PHE A 603 -19.74 1.47 11.34
C PHE A 603 -21.21 1.04 11.21
N ALA A 604 -22.06 2.03 10.93
CA ALA A 604 -23.44 1.87 10.53
C ALA A 604 -23.82 2.96 9.52
N LEU A 605 -24.47 2.58 8.42
CA LEU A 605 -24.78 3.43 7.29
C LEU A 605 -25.71 4.59 7.67
N THR A 606 -26.81 4.29 8.39
CA THR A 606 -27.83 5.31 8.69
C THR A 606 -27.31 6.40 9.63
N PRO A 607 -26.64 6.07 10.76
CA PRO A 607 -26.01 7.08 11.61
C PRO A 607 -24.94 7.90 10.88
N TRP A 608 -24.15 7.26 10.02
CA TRP A 608 -23.12 7.95 9.23
C TRP A 608 -23.72 8.91 8.20
N LEU A 609 -24.75 8.51 7.45
CA LEU A 609 -25.43 9.42 6.51
C LEU A 609 -25.98 10.66 7.23
N ALA A 610 -26.58 10.46 8.40
CA ALA A 610 -27.11 11.55 9.21
C ALA A 610 -26.01 12.50 9.73
N SER A 611 -24.87 11.97 10.20
CA SER A 611 -23.76 12.80 10.68
C SER A 611 -23.02 13.50 9.54
N ALA A 612 -22.92 12.88 8.37
CA ALA A 612 -22.33 13.44 7.16
C ALA A 612 -23.25 14.43 6.42
N GLY A 613 -24.51 14.60 6.87
CA GLY A 613 -25.46 15.52 6.25
C GLY A 613 -26.07 15.02 4.94
N TYR A 614 -26.00 13.72 4.67
CA TYR A 614 -26.60 13.09 3.50
C TYR A 614 -28.01 12.59 3.77
N THR A 615 -28.87 12.68 2.77
CA THR A 615 -30.19 12.06 2.79
C THR A 615 -30.06 10.56 2.48
N ASP A 616 -30.72 9.70 3.26
CA ASP A 616 -30.80 8.26 2.96
C ASP A 616 -31.65 8.02 1.71
N THR A 617 -30.99 7.77 0.58
CA THR A 617 -31.60 7.42 -0.71
C THR A 617 -31.27 5.98 -1.08
N THR A 618 -32.06 5.39 -1.99
CA THR A 618 -31.77 4.05 -2.53
C THR A 618 -32.03 4.04 -4.04
N PRO A 619 -31.00 3.92 -4.87
CA PRO A 619 -29.58 3.78 -4.51
C PRO A 619 -28.97 5.07 -3.93
N LEU A 620 -27.84 4.93 -3.23
CA LEU A 620 -26.93 6.04 -2.98
C LEU A 620 -26.31 6.48 -4.31
N THR A 621 -26.23 7.79 -4.53
CA THR A 621 -25.68 8.37 -5.76
C THR A 621 -24.85 9.61 -5.45
N GLY A 622 -24.04 10.04 -6.42
CA GLY A 622 -23.22 11.24 -6.29
C GLY A 622 -22.23 11.16 -5.12
N LEU A 623 -22.15 12.25 -4.35
CA LEU A 623 -21.17 12.43 -3.27
C LEU A 623 -21.34 11.42 -2.12
N ALA A 624 -22.58 11.06 -1.78
CA ALA A 624 -22.86 10.13 -0.69
C ALA A 624 -22.28 8.73 -0.97
N LEU A 625 -22.41 8.23 -2.22
CA LEU A 625 -21.82 6.96 -2.61
C LEU A 625 -20.29 7.04 -2.64
N GLN A 626 -19.74 8.13 -3.19
CA GLN A 626 -18.29 8.31 -3.30
C GLN A 626 -17.61 8.34 -1.93
N ASP A 627 -18.15 9.11 -0.99
CA ASP A 627 -17.61 9.25 0.36
C ASP A 627 -17.74 7.94 1.15
N LEU A 628 -18.85 7.20 0.96
CA LEU A 628 -19.05 5.89 1.56
C LEU A 628 -18.02 4.88 1.04
N MET A 629 -17.79 4.85 -0.27
CA MET A 629 -16.82 3.95 -0.91
C MET A 629 -15.39 4.23 -0.45
N GLU A 630 -15.04 5.50 -0.25
CA GLU A 630 -13.74 5.92 0.29
C GLU A 630 -13.59 5.57 1.78
N LEU A 631 -14.58 5.91 2.60
CA LEU A 631 -14.60 5.61 4.04
C LEU A 631 -14.45 4.10 4.31
N LEU A 632 -15.18 3.28 3.56
CA LEU A 632 -15.13 1.82 3.66
C LEU A 632 -13.94 1.20 2.92
N GLN A 633 -13.12 2.03 2.25
CA GLN A 633 -11.95 1.61 1.47
C GLN A 633 -12.26 0.60 0.37
N LEU A 634 -13.46 0.65 -0.20
CA LEU A 634 -13.91 -0.26 -1.26
C LEU A 634 -13.40 0.17 -2.63
N SER A 635 -13.27 1.48 -2.86
CA SER A 635 -12.87 2.07 -4.15
C SER A 635 -11.61 1.43 -4.75
N ARG A 636 -10.63 1.10 -3.89
CA ARG A 636 -9.35 0.52 -4.30
C ARG A 636 -9.48 -0.87 -4.92
N PHE A 637 -10.44 -1.66 -4.45
CA PHE A 637 -10.64 -3.06 -4.86
C PHE A 637 -11.81 -3.22 -5.83
N LYS A 638 -12.61 -2.17 -5.99
CA LYS A 638 -13.72 -2.14 -6.94
C LYS A 638 -13.18 -2.24 -8.36
N ALA A 639 -13.61 -3.27 -9.08
CA ALA A 639 -13.40 -3.40 -10.52
C ALA A 639 -14.54 -2.68 -11.26
N ASP A 640 -14.47 -2.60 -12.59
CA ASP A 640 -15.61 -2.11 -13.39
C ASP A 640 -16.87 -2.90 -13.05
N ASN A 641 -18.03 -2.25 -13.07
CA ASN A 641 -19.30 -2.93 -12.83
C ASN A 641 -19.48 -4.12 -13.78
N CYS A 642 -19.90 -5.25 -13.23
CA CYS A 642 -20.27 -6.41 -14.04
C CYS A 642 -21.67 -6.21 -14.59
N ASP A 643 -21.89 -6.63 -15.84
CA ASP A 643 -23.18 -6.50 -16.50
C ASP A 643 -23.83 -7.88 -16.61
N GLN A 644 -24.92 -8.08 -15.84
CA GLN A 644 -25.71 -9.32 -15.84
C GLN A 644 -26.34 -9.64 -17.21
N THR A 645 -26.35 -8.68 -18.14
CA THR A 645 -26.89 -8.81 -19.49
C THR A 645 -25.83 -9.05 -20.56
N SER A 646 -24.55 -9.07 -20.18
CA SER A 646 -23.43 -9.37 -21.08
C SER A 646 -22.77 -10.71 -20.76
N ALA A 647 -21.85 -11.14 -21.63
CA ALA A 647 -20.93 -12.22 -21.29
C ALA A 647 -20.11 -11.87 -20.02
N PRO A 648 -19.76 -12.84 -19.17
CA PRO A 648 -19.98 -14.28 -19.33
C PRO A 648 -21.34 -14.78 -18.81
N TYR A 649 -22.25 -13.94 -18.31
CA TYR A 649 -23.49 -14.38 -17.66
C TYR A 649 -24.63 -14.71 -18.65
N VAL A 650 -24.44 -14.41 -19.93
CA VAL A 650 -25.42 -14.66 -21.00
C VAL A 650 -24.84 -15.67 -22.02
N PRO A 651 -25.65 -16.64 -22.53
CA PRO A 651 -27.08 -16.85 -22.28
C PRO A 651 -27.36 -17.45 -20.89
N ARG A 652 -28.37 -16.91 -20.20
CA ARG A 652 -28.84 -17.44 -18.90
C ARG A 652 -30.13 -18.24 -19.03
N ASP A 653 -30.23 -19.32 -18.26
CA ASP A 653 -31.47 -20.09 -18.14
C ASP A 653 -32.50 -19.42 -17.20
N SER A 654 -33.65 -20.05 -17.02
CA SER A 654 -34.72 -19.56 -16.13
C SER A 654 -34.35 -19.55 -14.64
N SER A 655 -33.27 -20.24 -14.26
CA SER A 655 -32.71 -20.25 -12.90
C SER A 655 -31.58 -19.24 -12.70
N GLY A 656 -31.27 -18.40 -13.72
CA GLY A 656 -30.29 -17.34 -13.63
C GLY A 656 -28.83 -17.75 -13.92
N TRP A 657 -28.61 -18.97 -14.42
CA TRP A 657 -27.29 -19.54 -14.67
C TRP A 657 -26.90 -19.53 -16.14
N ASN A 658 -25.62 -19.27 -16.41
CA ASN A 658 -24.96 -19.69 -17.65
C ASN A 658 -23.93 -20.79 -17.31
N SER A 659 -24.14 -22.02 -17.77
CA SER A 659 -23.23 -23.13 -17.48
C SER A 659 -22.51 -23.62 -18.72
N ALA A 660 -21.17 -23.60 -18.67
CA ALA A 660 -20.28 -24.24 -19.64
C ALA A 660 -19.82 -25.64 -19.19
N CYS A 661 -20.29 -26.12 -18.04
CA CYS A 661 -19.93 -27.43 -17.50
C CYS A 661 -20.65 -28.57 -18.23
N ALA A 662 -19.89 -29.51 -18.81
CA ALA A 662 -20.44 -30.66 -19.52
C ALA A 662 -21.26 -31.62 -18.62
N GLY A 663 -20.95 -31.67 -17.32
CA GLY A 663 -21.61 -32.56 -16.35
C GLY A 663 -23.04 -32.13 -15.95
N SER A 664 -23.47 -30.90 -16.30
CA SER A 664 -24.80 -30.36 -15.98
C SER A 664 -25.26 -30.60 -14.53
N PRO A 665 -24.52 -30.09 -13.51
CA PRO A 665 -24.87 -30.28 -12.11
C PRO A 665 -26.25 -29.67 -11.80
N ALA A 666 -26.95 -30.22 -10.80
CA ALA A 666 -28.21 -29.66 -10.33
C ALA A 666 -27.96 -28.36 -9.57
N LEU A 667 -28.16 -27.22 -10.23
CA LEU A 667 -27.93 -25.89 -9.69
C LEU A 667 -29.22 -25.33 -9.05
N PRO A 668 -29.13 -24.67 -7.87
CA PRO A 668 -30.29 -24.03 -7.25
C PRO A 668 -30.70 -22.77 -8.04
N PRO A 669 -31.98 -22.36 -8.01
CA PRO A 669 -32.41 -21.13 -8.64
C PRO A 669 -31.76 -19.91 -7.97
N LEU A 670 -31.18 -19.02 -8.78
CA LEU A 670 -30.57 -17.79 -8.29
C LEU A 670 -31.62 -16.68 -8.10
N PRO A 671 -31.50 -15.88 -7.04
CA PRO A 671 -32.28 -14.67 -6.87
C PRO A 671 -31.97 -13.62 -7.94
N GLY A 672 -32.93 -12.72 -8.21
CA GLY A 672 -32.79 -11.70 -9.27
C GLY A 672 -31.64 -10.70 -9.08
N ALA A 673 -31.08 -10.57 -7.88
CA ALA A 673 -29.89 -9.75 -7.62
C ALA A 673 -28.58 -10.41 -8.08
N LEU A 674 -28.62 -11.68 -8.51
CA LEU A 674 -27.47 -12.49 -8.89
C LEU A 674 -27.61 -13.01 -10.33
N SER A 675 -26.50 -13.07 -11.05
CA SER A 675 -26.38 -13.88 -12.26
C SER A 675 -25.01 -14.52 -12.24
N CYS A 676 -24.94 -15.84 -12.43
CA CYS A 676 -23.70 -16.60 -12.28
C CYS A 676 -23.36 -17.41 -13.52
N HIS A 677 -22.06 -17.54 -13.75
CA HIS A 677 -21.45 -18.36 -14.77
C HIS A 677 -20.70 -19.53 -14.12
N LEU A 678 -21.08 -20.77 -14.44
CA LEU A 678 -20.32 -21.96 -14.09
C LEU A 678 -19.39 -22.31 -15.26
N THR A 679 -18.09 -22.34 -15.00
CA THR A 679 -17.08 -22.51 -16.05
C THR A 679 -17.01 -23.97 -16.54
N SER A 680 -16.25 -24.20 -17.62
CA SER A 680 -16.05 -25.53 -18.19
C SER A 680 -15.29 -26.50 -17.29
N SER A 681 -14.63 -26.02 -16.22
CA SER A 681 -13.98 -26.90 -15.23
C SER A 681 -14.97 -27.60 -14.30
N CYS A 682 -16.24 -27.17 -14.29
CA CYS A 682 -17.31 -27.60 -13.38
C CYS A 682 -17.09 -27.27 -11.89
N THR A 683 -15.92 -26.74 -11.53
CA THR A 683 -15.53 -26.34 -10.17
C THR A 683 -15.11 -24.87 -10.10
N GLY A 684 -15.24 -24.13 -11.21
CA GLY A 684 -15.07 -22.68 -11.28
C GLY A 684 -16.38 -21.94 -11.49
N LEU A 685 -16.53 -20.81 -10.80
CA LEU A 685 -17.75 -20.04 -10.68
C LEU A 685 -17.43 -18.54 -10.67
N GLU A 686 -18.23 -17.75 -11.39
CA GLU A 686 -18.22 -16.29 -11.35
C GLU A 686 -19.65 -15.74 -11.25
N CYS A 687 -19.94 -14.91 -10.26
CA CYS A 687 -21.25 -14.34 -10.00
C CYS A 687 -21.20 -12.80 -10.02
N CYS A 688 -22.10 -12.18 -10.76
CA CYS A 688 -22.36 -10.75 -10.70
C CYS A 688 -23.44 -10.44 -9.67
N VAL A 689 -23.06 -9.78 -8.58
CA VAL A 689 -23.89 -9.44 -7.42
C VAL A 689 -24.31 -7.98 -7.50
N SER A 690 -25.61 -7.68 -7.51
CA SER A 690 -26.13 -6.31 -7.53
C SER A 690 -26.55 -5.82 -6.15
N SER A 691 -25.98 -4.69 -5.68
CA SER A 691 -26.46 -3.98 -4.49
C SER A 691 -27.39 -2.85 -4.91
N SER A 692 -28.64 -2.92 -4.45
CA SER A 692 -29.66 -1.89 -4.64
C SER A 692 -29.39 -0.64 -3.80
N ARG A 693 -28.81 -0.79 -2.59
CA ARG A 693 -28.45 0.33 -1.72
C ARG A 693 -27.25 1.10 -2.28
N LEU A 694 -26.22 0.42 -2.77
CA LEU A 694 -25.05 1.08 -3.37
C LEU A 694 -25.28 1.51 -4.83
N GLY A 695 -26.24 0.90 -5.54
CA GLY A 695 -26.39 1.09 -6.98
C GLY A 695 -25.17 0.61 -7.78
N GLN A 696 -24.45 -0.38 -7.24
CA GLN A 696 -23.21 -0.93 -7.80
C GLN A 696 -23.32 -2.45 -7.95
N THR A 697 -22.47 -3.01 -8.80
CA THR A 697 -22.38 -4.46 -9.03
C THR A 697 -20.97 -4.96 -8.77
N PHE A 698 -20.84 -6.19 -8.26
CA PHE A 698 -19.57 -6.78 -7.83
C PHE A 698 -19.42 -8.19 -8.40
N ARG A 699 -18.20 -8.56 -8.80
CA ARG A 699 -17.86 -9.91 -9.27
C ARG A 699 -17.37 -10.77 -8.12
N ALA A 700 -18.20 -11.68 -7.62
CA ALA A 700 -17.77 -12.71 -6.67
C ALA A 700 -17.36 -13.97 -7.43
N HIS A 701 -16.14 -14.48 -7.25
CA HIS A 701 -15.66 -15.65 -7.99
C HIS A 701 -14.98 -16.67 -7.07
N LEU A 702 -15.05 -17.94 -7.48
CA LEU A 702 -14.45 -19.09 -6.81
C LEU A 702 -14.05 -20.13 -7.86
N ASP A 703 -12.78 -20.50 -7.90
CA ASP A 703 -12.26 -21.58 -8.74
C ASP A 703 -11.46 -22.57 -7.90
N ILE A 704 -11.90 -23.82 -7.90
CA ILE A 704 -11.27 -24.92 -7.18
C ILE A 704 -10.73 -25.90 -8.22
N ASP A 705 -9.41 -26.02 -8.32
CA ASP A 705 -8.80 -26.97 -9.25
C ASP A 705 -8.47 -28.29 -8.53
N PRO A 706 -9.23 -29.38 -8.77
CA PRO A 706 -8.97 -30.68 -8.15
C PRO A 706 -7.65 -31.30 -8.58
N CYS A 707 -7.09 -30.86 -9.71
CA CYS A 707 -5.85 -31.40 -10.23
C CYS A 707 -4.67 -30.70 -9.62
N THR A 708 -4.63 -29.37 -9.60
CA THR A 708 -3.49 -28.62 -9.03
C THR A 708 -3.61 -28.34 -7.54
N TYR A 709 -4.73 -28.66 -6.89
CA TYR A 709 -5.05 -28.30 -5.51
C TYR A 709 -5.05 -26.77 -5.25
N ARG A 710 -5.18 -25.97 -6.30
CA ARG A 710 -5.21 -24.50 -6.21
C ARG A 710 -6.65 -24.03 -5.97
N ILE A 711 -6.80 -23.10 -5.03
CA ILE A 711 -8.06 -22.39 -4.80
C ILE A 711 -7.85 -20.91 -5.14
N THR A 712 -8.71 -20.37 -5.99
CA THR A 712 -8.76 -18.94 -6.27
C THR A 712 -10.14 -18.42 -5.88
N GLY A 713 -10.21 -17.41 -5.04
CA GLY A 713 -11.48 -16.83 -4.64
C GLY A 713 -11.36 -15.35 -4.34
N GLY A 714 -12.39 -14.57 -4.69
CA GLY A 714 -12.32 -13.13 -4.55
C GLY A 714 -13.61 -12.39 -4.84
N ILE A 715 -13.57 -11.08 -4.57
CA ILE A 715 -14.63 -10.12 -4.85
C ILE A 715 -14.01 -8.94 -5.60
N ASP A 716 -14.41 -8.71 -6.84
CA ASP A 716 -13.72 -7.79 -7.76
C ASP A 716 -12.20 -8.01 -7.72
N ASN A 717 -11.39 -6.97 -7.49
CA ASN A 717 -9.93 -7.07 -7.42
C ASN A 717 -9.42 -7.56 -6.05
N TRP A 718 -10.30 -7.77 -5.06
CA TRP A 718 -9.98 -8.39 -3.77
C TRP A 718 -9.92 -9.92 -3.94
N THR A 719 -8.87 -10.39 -4.61
CA THR A 719 -8.69 -11.79 -5.01
C THR A 719 -7.56 -12.47 -4.24
N PHE A 720 -7.80 -13.72 -3.85
CA PHE A 720 -6.80 -14.57 -3.21
C PHE A 720 -6.60 -15.85 -4.02
N THR A 721 -5.34 -16.21 -4.20
CA THR A 721 -4.95 -17.49 -4.79
C THR A 721 -4.11 -18.23 -3.75
N GLU A 722 -4.49 -19.45 -3.41
CA GLU A 722 -3.77 -20.28 -2.44
C GLU A 722 -3.42 -21.64 -3.03
N LEU A 723 -2.14 -21.98 -2.93
CA LEU A 723 -1.57 -23.31 -3.16
C LEU A 723 -0.59 -23.55 -2.01
N SER A 724 -1.02 -24.34 -1.02
CA SER A 724 -0.29 -24.57 0.23
C SER A 724 -0.51 -25.99 0.74
N GLU A 725 0.39 -26.49 1.60
CA GLU A 725 0.20 -27.77 2.31
C GLU A 725 -1.17 -27.83 3.03
N GLU A 726 -1.60 -26.70 3.60
CA GLU A 726 -2.90 -26.60 4.27
C GLU A 726 -4.06 -26.66 3.27
N SER A 727 -3.97 -25.95 2.14
CA SER A 727 -4.97 -26.00 1.06
C SER A 727 -5.10 -27.40 0.47
N ILE A 728 -3.98 -28.10 0.25
CA ILE A 728 -3.98 -29.50 -0.20
C ILE A 728 -4.68 -30.38 0.83
N ARG A 729 -4.37 -30.24 2.12
CA ARG A 729 -5.05 -31.00 3.19
C ARG A 729 -6.55 -30.68 3.25
N MET A 730 -6.91 -29.40 3.20
CA MET A 730 -8.29 -28.89 3.23
C MET A 730 -9.11 -29.42 2.05
N LEU A 731 -8.57 -29.41 0.83
CA LEU A 731 -9.26 -29.96 -0.34
C LEU A 731 -9.41 -31.49 -0.27
N ASN A 732 -8.58 -32.17 0.51
CA ASN A 732 -8.68 -33.60 0.71
C ASN A 732 -9.68 -33.98 1.82
N SER A 733 -9.84 -33.16 2.87
CA SER A 733 -10.75 -33.45 4.01
C SER A 733 -12.08 -32.68 3.98
N GLY A 734 -12.16 -31.59 3.22
CA GLY A 734 -13.19 -30.55 3.36
C GLY A 734 -12.73 -29.35 4.20
N PHE A 735 -13.34 -28.19 4.00
CA PHE A 735 -13.06 -26.94 4.72
C PHE A 735 -14.23 -25.93 4.72
N GLU A 736 -14.18 -24.99 5.66
CA GLU A 736 -15.00 -23.78 5.70
C GLU A 736 -14.11 -22.53 5.61
N LYS A 737 -14.43 -21.61 4.68
CA LYS A 737 -13.73 -20.32 4.53
C LYS A 737 -14.72 -19.20 4.27
N SER A 738 -14.32 -17.99 4.62
CA SER A 738 -15.07 -16.78 4.27
C SER A 738 -14.15 -15.73 3.66
N ILE A 739 -14.61 -15.05 2.61
CA ILE A 739 -13.94 -13.92 1.97
C ILE A 739 -14.75 -12.66 2.24
N TRP A 740 -14.16 -11.68 2.93
CA TRP A 740 -14.82 -10.42 3.28
C TRP A 740 -14.04 -9.27 2.64
N MET A 741 -14.70 -8.50 1.78
CA MET A 741 -14.17 -7.23 1.28
C MET A 741 -14.58 -6.12 2.26
N LYS A 742 -13.67 -5.83 3.20
CA LYS A 742 -13.80 -4.75 4.20
C LYS A 742 -15.09 -4.81 5.03
N GLY A 743 -15.55 -6.02 5.36
CA GLY A 743 -16.79 -6.27 6.09
C GLY A 743 -18.08 -6.07 5.28
N VAL A 744 -17.99 -5.50 4.08
CA VAL A 744 -19.15 -5.08 3.29
C VAL A 744 -19.71 -6.21 2.44
N ILE A 745 -18.86 -6.84 1.62
CA ILE A 745 -19.27 -7.97 0.79
C ILE A 745 -18.62 -9.22 1.34
N ARG A 746 -19.44 -10.22 1.64
CA ARG A 746 -19.02 -11.47 2.28
C ARG A 746 -19.42 -12.65 1.41
N MET A 747 -18.48 -13.57 1.20
CA MET A 747 -18.69 -14.86 0.56
C MET A 747 -18.31 -15.96 1.54
N ASP A 748 -19.23 -16.85 1.90
CA ASP A 748 -18.97 -18.01 2.76
C ASP A 748 -19.02 -19.30 1.96
N ILE A 749 -17.95 -20.09 2.06
CA ILE A 749 -17.70 -21.31 1.31
C ILE A 749 -17.60 -22.46 2.30
N HIS A 750 -18.43 -23.48 2.13
CA HIS A 750 -18.29 -24.77 2.78
C HIS A 750 -18.08 -25.84 1.70
N LEU A 751 -16.97 -26.56 1.79
CA LEU A 751 -16.58 -27.59 0.83
C LEU A 751 -16.32 -28.91 1.55
N LYS A 752 -16.88 -30.01 1.05
CA LYS A 752 -16.52 -31.37 1.46
C LYS A 752 -16.03 -32.17 0.25
N ASN A 753 -14.95 -32.91 0.43
CA ASN A 753 -14.41 -33.80 -0.59
C ASN A 753 -15.12 -35.16 -0.53
N LEU A 754 -15.78 -35.56 -1.61
CA LEU A 754 -16.38 -36.89 -1.76
C LEU A 754 -15.53 -37.65 -2.78
N TRP A 755 -14.48 -38.31 -2.29
CA TRP A 755 -13.42 -38.81 -3.17
C TRP A 755 -13.88 -40.01 -3.98
N HIS A 756 -14.67 -40.91 -3.38
CA HIS A 756 -15.22 -42.07 -4.10
C HIS A 756 -16.21 -41.67 -5.20
N ALA A 757 -16.92 -40.55 -5.01
CA ALA A 757 -17.85 -40.01 -5.98
C ALA A 757 -17.21 -39.05 -7.00
N ASN A 758 -15.89 -38.88 -6.95
CA ASN A 758 -15.11 -37.95 -7.77
C ASN A 758 -15.76 -36.54 -7.86
N SER A 759 -16.29 -36.04 -6.74
CA SER A 759 -17.06 -34.79 -6.69
C SER A 759 -16.74 -33.98 -5.44
N TYR A 760 -16.97 -32.67 -5.51
CA TYR A 760 -17.02 -31.81 -4.32
C TYR A 760 -18.46 -31.52 -3.95
N LEU A 761 -18.76 -31.55 -2.66
CA LEU A 761 -20.00 -31.05 -2.11
C LEU A 761 -19.78 -29.61 -1.67
N VAL A 762 -20.37 -28.65 -2.38
CA VAL A 762 -20.11 -27.22 -2.18
C VAL A 762 -21.38 -26.47 -1.79
N SER A 763 -21.27 -25.67 -0.74
CA SER A 763 -22.24 -24.67 -0.34
C SER A 763 -21.58 -23.29 -0.37
N LEU A 764 -22.24 -22.34 -1.01
CA LEU A 764 -21.75 -20.98 -1.20
C LEU A 764 -22.87 -19.99 -0.92
N THR A 765 -22.60 -19.02 -0.05
CA THR A 765 -23.52 -17.91 0.20
C THR A 765 -22.81 -16.58 0.04
N VAL A 766 -23.56 -15.56 -0.39
CA VAL A 766 -23.09 -14.18 -0.55
C VAL A 766 -23.95 -13.25 0.29
N SER A 767 -23.32 -12.29 0.96
CA SER A 767 -23.97 -11.23 1.72
C SER A 767 -23.39 -9.86 1.36
N VAL A 768 -24.23 -8.83 1.42
CA VAL A 768 -23.86 -7.42 1.27
C VAL A 768 -24.38 -6.69 2.51
N CYS A 769 -23.47 -6.33 3.40
CA CYS A 769 -23.72 -5.71 4.70
C CYS A 769 -23.21 -4.27 4.66
N LEU A 770 -24.06 -3.29 4.95
CA LEU A 770 -23.65 -1.88 5.07
C LEU A 770 -23.66 -1.41 6.52
N ASP A 771 -23.76 -2.35 7.44
CA ASP A 771 -23.79 -2.13 8.88
C ASP A 771 -23.16 -3.33 9.56
N ASN A 772 -22.48 -3.10 10.68
CA ASN A 772 -21.91 -4.20 11.47
C ASN A 772 -22.94 -4.86 12.41
N PHE A 773 -23.98 -4.13 12.82
CA PHE A 773 -24.93 -4.56 13.87
C PHE A 773 -26.37 -4.80 13.40
N SER A 774 -26.73 -4.38 12.18
CA SER A 774 -28.05 -4.60 11.59
C SER A 774 -28.01 -5.68 10.50
N PRO A 775 -29.18 -6.22 10.10
CA PRO A 775 -29.26 -7.19 9.02
C PRO A 775 -28.68 -6.63 7.72
N CYS A 776 -27.95 -7.47 6.99
CA CYS A 776 -27.35 -7.12 5.72
C CYS A 776 -28.44 -6.87 4.65
N GLU A 777 -28.19 -5.96 3.70
CA GLU A 777 -29.05 -5.71 2.54
C GLU A 777 -29.34 -7.03 1.82
N ILE A 778 -28.27 -7.80 1.57
CA ILE A 778 -28.33 -9.17 1.10
C ILE A 778 -27.77 -10.02 2.24
N THR A 779 -28.59 -10.90 2.83
CA THR A 779 -28.18 -11.75 3.94
C THR A 779 -28.16 -13.21 3.51
N ASN A 780 -26.98 -13.84 3.56
CA ASN A 780 -26.74 -15.28 3.31
C ASN A 780 -27.45 -15.79 2.05
N GLN A 781 -27.39 -15.00 0.98
CA GLN A 781 -28.05 -15.35 -0.26
C GLN A 781 -27.35 -16.56 -0.88
N THR A 782 -28.11 -17.63 -1.03
CA THR A 782 -27.58 -18.92 -1.46
C THR A 782 -27.25 -18.92 -2.94
N VAL A 783 -25.98 -19.16 -3.27
CA VAL A 783 -25.50 -19.37 -4.63
C VAL A 783 -25.40 -20.86 -4.93
N LEU A 784 -24.78 -21.63 -4.03
CA LEU A 784 -24.75 -23.10 -4.06
C LEU A 784 -25.25 -23.64 -2.72
N GLN A 785 -26.01 -24.74 -2.74
CA GLN A 785 -26.49 -25.38 -1.53
C GLN A 785 -26.34 -26.88 -1.65
N ASN A 786 -25.34 -27.43 -0.94
CA ASN A 786 -25.02 -28.85 -0.95
C ASN A 786 -24.94 -29.38 -2.40
N THR A 787 -24.36 -28.58 -3.29
CA THR A 787 -24.32 -28.87 -4.72
C THR A 787 -23.15 -29.80 -5.02
N LEU A 788 -23.42 -30.90 -5.72
CA LEU A 788 -22.38 -31.81 -6.21
C LEU A 788 -21.74 -31.20 -7.46
N LEU A 789 -20.47 -30.81 -7.34
CA LEU A 789 -19.65 -30.35 -8.46
C LEU A 789 -18.70 -31.47 -8.89
N PRO A 790 -18.85 -32.03 -10.10
CA PRO A 790 -18.01 -33.12 -10.55
C PRO A 790 -16.57 -32.64 -10.78
N LYS A 791 -15.59 -33.40 -10.31
CA LYS A 791 -14.18 -33.12 -10.58
C LYS A 791 -13.87 -33.53 -12.01
N ARG A 792 -13.17 -32.66 -12.74
CA ARG A 792 -12.56 -33.05 -14.01
C ARG A 792 -11.56 -34.20 -13.80
N LYS A 793 -11.42 -35.05 -14.81
CA LYS A 793 -10.36 -36.07 -14.81
C LYS A 793 -9.00 -35.37 -14.89
N CYS A 794 -8.10 -35.70 -13.97
CA CYS A 794 -6.77 -35.13 -13.93
C CYS A 794 -5.82 -35.90 -14.85
N ASP A 795 -5.04 -35.14 -15.61
CA ASP A 795 -3.87 -35.66 -16.28
C ASP A 795 -2.69 -35.61 -15.29
N TRP A 796 -2.26 -36.78 -14.85
CA TRP A 796 -1.13 -36.93 -13.92
C TRP A 796 0.23 -36.93 -14.64
N THR A 797 0.24 -36.75 -15.97
CA THR A 797 1.44 -36.62 -16.80
C THR A 797 1.78 -35.16 -17.06
N GLN A 798 1.96 -34.39 -15.98
CA GLN A 798 2.38 -33.00 -16.09
C GLN A 798 3.69 -32.91 -16.88
N THR A 799 3.67 -32.21 -18.00
CA THR A 799 4.86 -31.95 -18.80
C THR A 799 5.60 -30.74 -18.26
N LEU A 800 6.90 -30.67 -18.55
CA LEU A 800 7.65 -29.42 -18.41
C LEU A 800 6.93 -28.32 -19.22
N PRO A 801 7.08 -27.04 -18.84
CA PRO A 801 6.56 -25.93 -19.63
C PRO A 801 6.99 -26.03 -21.10
N HIS A 802 6.14 -25.60 -22.02
CA HIS A 802 6.43 -25.67 -23.46
C HIS A 802 7.80 -25.03 -23.79
N ASP A 803 8.60 -25.69 -24.61
CA ASP A 803 9.99 -25.32 -24.96
C ASP A 803 11.00 -25.24 -23.80
N PHE A 804 10.65 -25.71 -22.61
CA PHE A 804 11.58 -25.70 -21.49
C PHE A 804 12.70 -26.74 -21.67
N SER A 805 13.92 -26.28 -21.46
CA SER A 805 15.12 -27.08 -21.21
C SER A 805 15.98 -26.33 -20.21
N LEU A 806 16.68 -27.05 -19.32
CA LEU A 806 17.51 -26.41 -18.29
C LEU A 806 18.59 -25.52 -18.91
N SER A 807 19.17 -25.97 -20.02
CA SER A 807 20.19 -25.23 -20.76
C SER A 807 19.66 -23.92 -21.33
N SER A 808 18.50 -23.94 -22.00
CA SER A 808 17.89 -22.73 -22.57
C SER A 808 17.42 -21.78 -21.48
N TRP A 809 16.84 -22.30 -20.39
CA TRP A 809 16.42 -21.48 -19.25
C TRP A 809 17.61 -20.77 -18.59
N LYS A 810 18.75 -21.46 -18.40
CA LYS A 810 19.99 -20.85 -17.89
C LYS A 810 20.49 -19.73 -18.80
N MET A 811 20.53 -19.96 -20.12
CA MET A 811 20.96 -18.95 -21.09
C MET A 811 20.05 -17.71 -21.05
N ASN A 812 18.73 -17.90 -20.96
CA ASN A 812 17.76 -16.79 -20.84
C ASN A 812 17.92 -16.01 -19.51
N ASN A 813 18.50 -16.62 -18.48
CA ASN A 813 18.80 -15.98 -17.20
C ASN A 813 20.27 -15.55 -17.08
N SER A 814 20.97 -15.36 -18.21
CA SER A 814 22.36 -14.88 -18.29
C SER A 814 23.39 -15.78 -17.59
N LEU A 815 23.14 -17.10 -17.55
CA LEU A 815 24.06 -18.09 -17.00
C LEU A 815 24.59 -19.02 -18.10
N GLY A 816 25.87 -19.40 -17.98
CA GLY A 816 26.44 -20.43 -18.83
C GLY A 816 25.79 -21.81 -18.60
N PRO A 817 25.77 -22.73 -19.59
CA PRO A 817 25.15 -24.05 -19.45
C PRO A 817 25.68 -24.87 -18.26
N HIS A 818 26.97 -24.74 -17.98
CA HIS A 818 27.69 -25.46 -16.91
C HIS A 818 27.92 -24.62 -15.64
N GLU A 819 27.39 -23.40 -15.58
CA GLU A 819 27.55 -22.54 -14.42
C GLU A 819 26.70 -23.03 -13.24
N VAL A 820 27.27 -22.94 -12.03
CA VAL A 820 26.60 -23.31 -10.78
C VAL A 820 25.58 -22.24 -10.43
N MET A 821 24.32 -22.63 -10.26
CA MET A 821 23.25 -21.70 -9.90
C MET A 821 23.39 -21.23 -8.45
N SER A 822 23.31 -19.92 -8.23
CA SER A 822 23.20 -19.33 -6.89
C SER A 822 21.87 -19.71 -6.23
N ASP A 823 21.75 -19.49 -4.93
CA ASP A 823 20.52 -19.81 -4.17
C ASP A 823 19.27 -19.07 -4.69
N ILE A 824 19.43 -17.84 -5.18
CA ILE A 824 18.32 -17.07 -5.75
C ILE A 824 17.90 -17.61 -7.12
N VAL A 825 18.85 -17.99 -7.97
CA VAL A 825 18.55 -18.59 -9.29
C VAL A 825 17.86 -19.93 -9.12
N LYS A 826 18.31 -20.77 -8.18
CA LYS A 826 17.63 -22.02 -7.83
C LYS A 826 16.19 -21.77 -7.37
N ALA A 827 15.95 -20.75 -6.55
CA ALA A 827 14.60 -20.39 -6.11
C ALA A 827 13.70 -19.92 -7.27
N ARG A 828 14.23 -19.13 -8.21
CA ARG A 828 13.50 -18.75 -9.44
C ARG A 828 13.15 -19.95 -10.31
N LEU A 829 14.08 -20.89 -10.48
CA LEU A 829 13.83 -22.12 -11.23
C LEU A 829 12.76 -22.98 -10.54
N ASP A 830 12.89 -23.15 -9.23
CA ASP A 830 11.95 -23.91 -8.40
C ASP A 830 10.53 -23.33 -8.49
N ASP A 831 10.42 -21.99 -8.37
CA ASP A 831 9.16 -21.27 -8.50
C ASP A 831 8.57 -21.34 -9.91
N TYR A 832 9.40 -21.15 -10.96
CA TYR A 832 8.98 -21.23 -12.36
C TYR A 832 8.40 -22.62 -12.70
N LEU A 833 8.97 -23.68 -12.13
CA LEU A 833 8.49 -25.05 -12.29
C LEU A 833 7.26 -25.36 -11.42
N GLY A 834 6.84 -24.46 -10.52
CA GLY A 834 5.66 -24.65 -9.68
C GLY A 834 5.79 -25.73 -8.61
N LEU A 835 7.03 -26.09 -8.23
CA LEU A 835 7.32 -27.12 -7.23
C LEU A 835 7.04 -26.72 -5.76
N PRO A 836 7.29 -25.48 -5.31
CA PRO A 836 7.27 -25.13 -3.88
C PRO A 836 5.95 -25.44 -3.16
N GLY A 837 4.80 -25.23 -3.81
CA GLY A 837 3.48 -25.46 -3.22
C GLY A 837 3.20 -26.92 -2.85
N TYR A 838 3.92 -27.87 -3.44
CA TYR A 838 3.77 -29.30 -3.19
C TYR A 838 4.84 -29.86 -2.25
N ARG A 839 5.85 -29.08 -1.85
CA ARG A 839 6.90 -29.57 -0.97
C ARG A 839 6.42 -29.67 0.47
N ARG A 840 6.93 -30.68 1.17
CA ARG A 840 6.76 -30.84 2.60
C ARG A 840 7.50 -29.75 3.36
N SER A 841 6.93 -29.38 4.50
CA SER A 841 7.54 -28.44 5.45
C SER A 841 8.94 -28.86 5.90
N ALA A 842 9.21 -30.17 6.00
CA ALA A 842 10.53 -30.73 6.25
C ALA A 842 10.99 -31.57 5.05
N ARG A 843 12.17 -31.23 4.51
CA ARG A 843 12.83 -32.02 3.47
C ARG A 843 13.16 -33.42 4.02
N CYS A 844 12.94 -34.44 3.20
CA CYS A 844 13.35 -35.79 3.58
C CYS A 844 14.87 -35.88 3.68
N ASN A 845 15.38 -36.73 4.57
CA ASN A 845 16.82 -36.95 4.69
C ASN A 845 17.09 -38.45 4.73
N ARG A 846 17.72 -38.95 3.67
CA ARG A 846 18.08 -40.36 3.53
C ARG A 846 19.00 -40.87 4.64
N ASN A 847 19.84 -40.02 5.23
CA ASN A 847 20.76 -40.39 6.32
C ASN A 847 20.13 -40.25 7.72
N ARG A 848 18.80 -40.07 7.79
CA ARG A 848 18.04 -40.00 9.05
C ARG A 848 16.82 -40.90 8.98
N SER A 849 16.20 -41.13 10.13
CA SER A 849 14.87 -41.77 10.21
C SER A 849 13.86 -40.98 9.34
N PRO A 850 12.94 -41.64 8.61
CA PRO A 850 12.65 -43.08 8.69
C PRO A 850 13.49 -43.95 7.77
N TYR A 851 14.29 -43.39 6.85
CA TYR A 851 15.02 -44.16 5.84
C TYR A 851 16.28 -44.84 6.39
N TRP A 852 16.97 -44.25 7.37
CA TRP A 852 18.21 -44.79 7.95
C TRP A 852 17.97 -45.60 9.25
N PRO A 853 18.80 -46.63 9.56
CA PRO A 853 19.85 -47.24 8.73
C PRO A 853 19.28 -48.15 7.63
N THR A 854 19.98 -48.24 6.50
CA THR A 854 19.61 -49.09 5.36
C THR A 854 20.61 -50.20 5.09
N TYR A 855 20.15 -51.28 4.47
CA TYR A 855 20.97 -52.27 3.79
C TYR A 855 20.73 -52.14 2.28
N ASN A 856 21.77 -51.82 1.50
CA ASN A 856 21.68 -51.58 0.06
C ASN A 856 20.64 -50.52 -0.39
N GLY A 857 20.36 -49.54 0.47
CA GLY A 857 19.38 -48.48 0.21
C GLY A 857 17.96 -48.79 0.72
N TRP A 858 17.72 -49.97 1.29
CA TRP A 858 16.42 -50.37 1.84
C TRP A 858 16.42 -50.43 3.36
N LYS A 859 15.35 -49.94 3.97
CA LYS A 859 14.95 -50.25 5.34
C LYS A 859 13.68 -51.09 5.30
N GLU A 860 13.78 -52.33 5.76
CA GLU A 860 12.71 -53.32 5.70
C GLU A 860 11.98 -53.44 7.04
N GLU A 861 10.69 -53.13 7.08
CA GLU A 861 9.79 -53.50 8.20
C GLU A 861 9.08 -54.83 7.94
N CYS A 862 9.06 -55.26 6.68
CA CYS A 862 8.60 -56.56 6.26
C CYS A 862 9.68 -57.22 5.39
N ARG A 863 9.75 -58.55 5.38
CA ARG A 863 10.79 -59.28 4.63
C ARG A 863 10.28 -59.68 3.26
N LEU A 864 10.89 -59.14 2.20
CA LEU A 864 10.65 -59.55 0.83
C LEU A 864 11.92 -60.10 0.18
N SER A 865 11.82 -61.24 -0.49
CA SER A 865 12.93 -61.83 -1.25
C SER A 865 13.03 -61.16 -2.63
N GLY A 866 14.23 -60.74 -3.03
CA GLY A 866 14.49 -60.25 -4.39
C GLY A 866 14.51 -58.73 -4.55
N LEU A 867 14.63 -57.95 -3.47
CA LEU A 867 14.86 -56.50 -3.57
C LEU A 867 16.14 -56.20 -4.37
N PRO A 868 16.16 -55.16 -5.24
CA PRO A 868 17.31 -54.87 -6.07
C PRO A 868 18.56 -54.57 -5.24
N TYR A 869 19.72 -55.03 -5.71
CA TYR A 869 21.00 -54.74 -5.09
C TYR A 869 21.49 -53.35 -5.52
N ASN A 870 21.59 -52.43 -4.54
CA ASN A 870 22.25 -51.11 -4.62
C ASN A 870 21.47 -50.03 -5.40
N LEU A 871 20.43 -49.46 -4.76
CA LEU A 871 19.91 -48.13 -5.14
C LEU A 871 21.10 -47.15 -5.06
N GLU A 872 21.45 -46.45 -6.16
CA GLU A 872 22.77 -45.84 -6.45
C GLU A 872 23.22 -44.69 -5.52
N LYS A 873 23.19 -44.90 -4.21
CA LYS A 873 23.42 -43.91 -3.14
C LYS A 873 22.59 -42.63 -3.22
N LYS A 874 21.77 -42.37 -4.25
CA LYS A 874 20.96 -41.13 -4.36
C LYS A 874 19.51 -41.30 -3.92
N THR A 875 19.00 -42.53 -3.85
CA THR A 875 17.67 -42.85 -3.31
C THR A 875 17.75 -43.88 -2.19
N TYR A 876 17.13 -43.63 -1.03
CA TYR A 876 16.87 -44.65 0.00
C TYR A 876 15.38 -44.84 0.20
N CYS A 877 14.96 -46.09 0.38
CA CYS A 877 13.58 -46.51 0.50
C CYS A 877 13.30 -47.24 1.82
N GLN A 878 12.09 -47.08 2.32
CA GLN A 878 11.50 -47.82 3.42
C GLN A 878 10.36 -48.68 2.86
N LEU A 879 10.42 -49.97 3.14
CA LEU A 879 9.34 -50.92 2.89
C LEU A 879 8.56 -51.08 4.20
N HIS A 880 7.27 -50.73 4.17
CA HIS A 880 6.41 -50.73 5.35
C HIS A 880 5.95 -52.14 5.72
N ALA A 881 5.41 -52.29 6.94
CA ALA A 881 4.96 -53.56 7.49
C ALA A 881 3.94 -54.34 6.64
N SER A 882 3.13 -53.67 5.79
CA SER A 882 2.15 -54.33 4.92
C SER A 882 2.77 -55.07 3.73
N CYS A 883 4.06 -54.86 3.44
CA CYS A 883 4.74 -55.28 2.20
C CYS A 883 4.18 -54.73 0.90
N THR A 884 3.14 -53.90 0.94
CA THR A 884 2.49 -53.30 -0.23
C THR A 884 2.65 -51.78 -0.26
N ALA A 885 3.43 -51.21 0.66
CA ALA A 885 3.75 -49.79 0.71
C ALA A 885 5.27 -49.58 0.68
N ILE A 886 5.70 -48.70 -0.22
CA ILE A 886 7.08 -48.20 -0.29
C ILE A 886 7.09 -46.69 -0.13
N SER A 887 8.09 -46.16 0.58
CA SER A 887 8.33 -44.73 0.69
C SER A 887 9.81 -44.45 0.54
N CYS A 888 10.19 -43.53 -0.31
CA CYS A 888 11.56 -43.26 -0.67
C CYS A 888 11.91 -41.78 -0.53
N CYS A 889 13.21 -41.50 -0.43
CA CYS A 889 13.79 -40.16 -0.44
C CYS A 889 14.93 -40.13 -1.46
N THR A 890 14.82 -39.25 -2.45
CA THR A 890 15.71 -39.12 -3.61
C THR A 890 16.37 -37.74 -3.62
N ASP A 891 17.70 -37.68 -3.83
CA ASP A 891 18.44 -36.43 -3.93
C ASP A 891 18.33 -35.82 -5.34
N ASP A 892 18.03 -34.52 -5.42
CA ASP A 892 18.06 -33.70 -6.64
C ASP A 892 19.32 -32.81 -6.65
N SER A 893 20.25 -33.13 -7.55
CA SER A 893 21.52 -32.41 -7.66
C SER A 893 21.42 -31.04 -8.33
N VAL A 894 20.36 -30.76 -9.10
CA VAL A 894 20.19 -29.48 -9.82
C VAL A 894 19.72 -28.40 -8.84
N LEU A 895 18.64 -28.68 -8.10
CA LEU A 895 18.12 -27.78 -7.06
C LEU A 895 18.84 -27.92 -5.71
N GLN A 896 19.76 -28.89 -5.58
CA GLN A 896 20.49 -29.21 -4.35
C GLN A 896 19.52 -29.42 -3.17
N THR A 897 18.53 -30.26 -3.40
CA THR A 897 17.45 -30.60 -2.46
C THR A 897 17.19 -32.10 -2.48
N SER A 898 16.28 -32.57 -1.65
CA SER A 898 15.77 -33.94 -1.66
C SER A 898 14.25 -33.93 -1.81
N VAL A 899 13.72 -35.01 -2.40
CA VAL A 899 12.30 -35.22 -2.66
C VAL A 899 11.87 -36.59 -2.12
N SER A 900 10.77 -36.62 -1.39
CA SER A 900 10.12 -37.80 -0.88
C SER A 900 9.03 -38.25 -1.84
N TRP A 901 8.85 -39.56 -1.96
CA TRP A 901 7.78 -40.12 -2.79
C TRP A 901 7.35 -41.49 -2.27
N SER A 902 6.16 -41.95 -2.63
CA SER A 902 5.63 -43.24 -2.19
C SER A 902 4.68 -43.88 -3.20
N VAL A 903 4.61 -45.21 -3.13
CA VAL A 903 3.60 -46.02 -3.81
C VAL A 903 3.03 -46.99 -2.77
N HIS A 904 1.72 -46.95 -2.56
CA HIS A 904 1.03 -47.74 -1.55
C HIS A 904 -0.21 -48.42 -2.12
N ILE A 905 -0.24 -49.74 -2.09
CA ILE A 905 -1.40 -50.55 -2.44
C ILE A 905 -2.05 -51.02 -1.14
N ASP A 906 -3.26 -50.57 -0.86
CA ASP A 906 -4.10 -51.09 0.21
C ASP A 906 -5.19 -52.00 -0.39
N PRO A 907 -5.04 -53.33 -0.27
CA PRO A 907 -6.03 -54.27 -0.80
C PRO A 907 -7.32 -54.33 0.04
N CYS A 908 -7.31 -53.86 1.29
CA CYS A 908 -8.49 -53.89 2.16
C CYS A 908 -9.38 -52.68 1.92
N ASP A 909 -8.76 -51.52 1.73
CA ASP A 909 -9.44 -50.28 1.34
C ASP A 909 -9.47 -50.10 -0.18
N LEU A 910 -9.24 -51.17 -0.97
CA LEU A 910 -9.21 -51.21 -2.44
C LEU A 910 -8.62 -49.94 -3.08
N ARG A 911 -7.48 -49.47 -2.58
CA ARG A 911 -6.89 -48.16 -2.95
C ARG A 911 -5.44 -48.30 -3.34
N LEU A 912 -5.06 -47.61 -4.41
CA LEU A 912 -3.67 -47.36 -4.78
C LEU A 912 -3.39 -45.87 -4.58
N SER A 913 -2.41 -45.55 -3.74
CA SER A 913 -1.95 -44.17 -3.53
C SER A 913 -0.54 -44.00 -4.09
N VAL A 914 -0.35 -42.99 -4.93
CA VAL A 914 0.96 -42.60 -5.45
C VAL A 914 1.22 -41.15 -5.07
N SER A 915 2.41 -40.84 -4.55
CA SER A 915 2.73 -39.46 -4.16
C SER A 915 4.19 -39.08 -4.39
N ILE A 916 4.41 -37.79 -4.66
CA ILE A 916 5.70 -37.09 -4.65
C ILE A 916 5.49 -35.88 -3.74
N GLU A 917 6.16 -35.83 -2.60
CA GLU A 917 5.93 -34.84 -1.54
C GLU A 917 4.46 -34.79 -1.09
N GLU A 918 3.76 -33.66 -1.27
CA GLU A 918 2.33 -33.49 -1.04
C GLU A 918 1.49 -33.61 -2.32
N TRP A 919 2.14 -33.77 -3.48
CA TRP A 919 1.47 -34.11 -4.74
C TRP A 919 1.09 -35.59 -4.72
N LYS A 920 -0.19 -35.90 -4.50
CA LYS A 920 -0.68 -37.27 -4.40
C LYS A 920 -1.88 -37.52 -5.29
N ALA A 921 -2.06 -38.77 -5.68
CA ALA A 921 -3.26 -39.28 -6.33
C ALA A 921 -3.67 -40.61 -5.71
N ASP A 922 -4.98 -40.79 -5.61
CA ASP A 922 -5.61 -42.00 -5.12
C ASP A 922 -6.45 -42.62 -6.24
N PHE A 923 -6.22 -43.91 -6.48
CA PHE A 923 -6.92 -44.69 -7.50
C PHE A 923 -7.70 -45.82 -6.83
N SER A 924 -8.94 -46.01 -7.26
CA SER A 924 -9.72 -47.20 -6.88
C SER A 924 -9.14 -48.43 -7.57
N LEU A 925 -8.77 -49.46 -6.81
CA LEU A 925 -8.31 -50.74 -7.37
C LEU A 925 -9.40 -51.47 -8.18
N VAL A 926 -10.68 -51.09 -8.02
CA VAL A 926 -11.80 -51.64 -8.80
C VAL A 926 -11.79 -51.14 -10.24
N GLU A 927 -11.42 -49.87 -10.42
CA GLU A 927 -11.40 -49.19 -11.73
C GLU A 927 -9.98 -49.06 -12.31
N PHE A 928 -8.97 -49.46 -11.54
CA PHE A 928 -7.58 -49.42 -11.94
C PHE A 928 -7.28 -50.41 -13.07
N LYS A 929 -6.57 -49.95 -14.10
CA LYS A 929 -6.16 -50.77 -15.23
C LYS A 929 -4.86 -51.51 -14.94
N PHE A 930 -4.97 -52.73 -14.44
CA PHE A 930 -3.82 -53.60 -14.21
C PHE A 930 -3.11 -53.99 -15.51
N GLY A 931 -1.78 -54.09 -15.46
CA GLY A 931 -0.93 -54.48 -16.59
C GLY A 931 -0.63 -53.39 -17.62
N GLU A 932 -1.06 -52.16 -17.38
CA GLU A 932 -0.68 -50.98 -18.18
C GLU A 932 0.40 -50.17 -17.46
N ASN A 933 1.37 -49.63 -18.21
CA ASN A 933 2.38 -48.72 -17.65
C ASN A 933 1.74 -47.36 -17.33
N GLN A 934 1.83 -46.96 -16.07
CA GLN A 934 1.33 -45.69 -15.56
C GLN A 934 2.49 -44.74 -15.28
N VAL A 935 2.24 -43.44 -15.43
CA VAL A 935 3.23 -42.39 -15.17
C VAL A 935 2.59 -41.33 -14.26
N PHE A 936 3.27 -41.00 -13.17
CA PHE A 936 2.89 -39.96 -12.23
C PHE A 936 3.99 -38.91 -12.16
N GLN A 937 3.68 -37.69 -12.58
CA GLN A 937 4.65 -36.61 -12.72
C GLN A 937 4.30 -35.41 -11.85
N LEU A 938 5.32 -34.79 -11.26
CA LEU A 938 5.24 -33.48 -10.61
C LEU A 938 6.03 -32.47 -11.43
N ALA A 939 5.32 -31.48 -12.00
CA ALA A 939 5.86 -30.41 -12.85
C ALA A 939 6.70 -30.88 -14.05
N GLY A 940 6.55 -32.13 -14.48
CA GLY A 940 7.44 -32.74 -15.47
C GLY A 940 8.89 -32.92 -15.01
N VAL A 941 9.19 -32.68 -13.73
CA VAL A 941 10.54 -32.83 -13.16
C VAL A 941 10.72 -34.19 -12.53
N TYR A 942 9.82 -34.57 -11.62
CA TYR A 942 9.90 -35.82 -10.87
C TYR A 942 8.89 -36.82 -11.43
N HIS A 943 9.35 -37.97 -11.91
CA HIS A 943 8.52 -38.95 -12.61
C HIS A 943 8.58 -40.30 -11.89
N ILE A 944 7.42 -40.84 -11.52
CA ILE A 944 7.28 -42.24 -11.10
C ILE A 944 6.62 -43.00 -12.25
N SER A 945 7.34 -43.91 -12.88
CA SER A 945 6.76 -44.86 -13.84
C SER A 945 6.53 -46.17 -13.13
N TYR A 946 5.31 -46.70 -13.17
CA TYR A 946 4.97 -47.92 -12.47
C TYR A 946 3.98 -48.78 -13.24
N ILE A 947 4.08 -50.09 -13.07
CA ILE A 947 3.13 -51.07 -13.61
C ILE A 947 2.78 -52.05 -12.51
N VAL A 948 1.47 -52.33 -12.36
CA VAL A 948 0.96 -53.25 -11.36
C VAL A 948 0.11 -54.31 -12.06
N TYR A 949 0.41 -55.58 -11.79
CA TYR A 949 -0.44 -56.71 -12.18
C TYR A 949 -1.14 -57.27 -10.94
N ASP A 950 -2.42 -57.60 -11.08
CA ASP A 950 -3.15 -58.40 -10.09
C ASP A 950 -3.00 -59.89 -10.41
N LEU A 951 -2.39 -60.65 -9.49
CA LEU A 951 -2.26 -62.11 -9.56
C LEU A 951 -3.17 -62.76 -8.49
N PRO A 952 -4.48 -62.91 -8.76
CA PRO A 952 -5.45 -63.34 -7.75
C PRO A 952 -5.23 -64.79 -7.29
N VAL A 953 -4.73 -65.66 -8.17
CA VAL A 953 -4.46 -67.08 -7.85
C VAL A 953 -3.30 -67.20 -6.87
N ASP A 954 -2.26 -66.40 -7.05
CA ASP A 954 -1.06 -66.42 -6.21
C ASP A 954 -1.23 -65.56 -4.96
N SER A 955 -2.31 -64.78 -4.83
CA SER A 955 -2.52 -63.82 -3.74
C SER A 955 -1.39 -62.78 -3.64
N HIS A 956 -0.88 -62.31 -4.78
CA HIS A 956 0.16 -61.29 -4.87
C HIS A 956 -0.22 -60.19 -5.87
N TYR A 957 0.39 -59.02 -5.71
CA TYR A 957 0.57 -58.04 -6.78
C TYR A 957 1.98 -58.18 -7.34
N MET A 958 2.15 -58.03 -8.66
CA MET A 958 3.47 -57.89 -9.26
C MET A 958 3.68 -56.44 -9.67
N MET A 959 4.71 -55.78 -9.15
CA MET A 959 4.93 -54.35 -9.33
C MET A 959 6.34 -54.04 -9.81
N SER A 960 6.45 -53.19 -10.83
CA SER A 960 7.71 -52.52 -11.20
C SER A 960 7.58 -51.02 -11.04
N VAL A 961 8.63 -50.36 -10.54
CA VAL A 961 8.65 -48.91 -10.25
C VAL A 961 10.02 -48.32 -10.62
N ASN A 962 10.01 -47.24 -11.39
CA ASN A 962 11.18 -46.42 -11.72
C ASN A 962 10.96 -44.97 -11.25
N ILE A 963 12.00 -44.32 -10.73
CA ILE A 963 12.02 -42.89 -10.42
C ILE A 963 12.96 -42.17 -11.40
N SER A 964 12.53 -41.03 -11.95
CA SER A 964 13.38 -40.17 -12.77
C SER A 964 13.28 -38.70 -12.34
N VAL A 965 14.39 -37.97 -12.48
CA VAL A 965 14.49 -36.52 -12.28
C VAL A 965 14.96 -35.89 -13.57
N CYS A 966 14.07 -35.18 -14.27
CA CYS A 966 14.29 -34.72 -15.64
C CYS A 966 14.05 -33.21 -15.74
N TYR A 967 15.05 -32.45 -16.19
CA TYR A 967 14.88 -31.03 -16.50
C TYR A 967 14.92 -30.77 -18.02
N ASP A 968 15.00 -31.83 -18.81
CA ASP A 968 14.98 -31.82 -20.26
C ASP A 968 14.09 -32.99 -20.75
N PRO A 969 13.27 -32.80 -21.79
CA PRO A 969 12.31 -33.82 -22.23
C PRO A 969 12.94 -35.15 -22.66
N SER A 970 14.18 -35.11 -23.18
CA SER A 970 14.89 -36.27 -23.72
C SER A 970 16.03 -36.76 -22.83
N HIS A 971 16.30 -36.10 -21.70
CA HIS A 971 17.44 -36.44 -20.85
C HIS A 971 17.15 -36.18 -19.37
N CYS A 972 17.28 -37.20 -18.54
CA CYS A 972 17.09 -37.12 -17.10
C CYS A 972 18.45 -37.07 -16.39
N VAL A 973 18.53 -36.26 -15.32
CA VAL A 973 19.72 -36.15 -14.47
C VAL A 973 19.85 -37.38 -13.56
N LEU A 974 18.72 -38.03 -13.28
CA LEU A 974 18.64 -39.29 -12.54
C LEU A 974 17.55 -40.17 -13.16
N THR A 975 17.85 -41.45 -13.33
CA THR A 975 16.87 -42.51 -13.62
C THR A 975 17.31 -43.75 -12.86
N GLU A 976 16.53 -44.18 -11.88
CA GLU A 976 16.81 -45.37 -11.07
C GLU A 976 15.65 -46.36 -11.13
N ASN A 977 15.97 -47.65 -11.27
CA ASN A 977 15.00 -48.73 -11.13
C ASN A 977 14.89 -49.11 -9.66
N ILE A 978 13.70 -48.95 -9.10
CA ILE A 978 13.43 -49.16 -7.67
C ILE A 978 12.85 -50.55 -7.43
N LEU A 979 11.94 -51.01 -8.28
CA LEU A 979 11.39 -52.37 -8.25
C LEU A 979 11.28 -52.90 -9.67
N ASP A 980 11.63 -54.17 -9.87
CA ASP A 980 11.46 -54.86 -11.14
C ASP A 980 10.72 -56.18 -10.92
N ASN A 981 9.48 -56.26 -11.41
CA ASN A 981 8.60 -57.43 -11.32
C ASN A 981 8.50 -58.00 -9.89
N MET A 982 8.48 -57.12 -8.90
CA MET A 982 8.51 -57.51 -7.49
C MET A 982 7.16 -58.07 -7.04
N MET A 983 7.17 -59.24 -6.40
CA MET A 983 5.98 -59.89 -5.87
C MET A 983 5.65 -59.38 -4.47
N LEU A 984 4.51 -58.69 -4.32
CA LEU A 984 4.01 -58.10 -3.08
C LEU A 984 2.81 -58.91 -2.58
N PRO A 985 2.83 -59.47 -1.36
CA PRO A 985 1.73 -60.30 -0.87
C PRO A 985 0.47 -59.46 -0.60
N LYS A 986 -0.70 -59.97 -0.97
CA LYS A 986 -1.98 -59.38 -0.55
C LYS A 986 -2.22 -59.69 0.93
N SER A 987 -2.50 -58.67 1.74
CA SER A 987 -2.88 -58.87 3.14
C SER A 987 -4.23 -59.58 3.25
N SER A 988 -4.39 -60.40 4.30
CA SER A 988 -5.67 -61.00 4.62
C SER A 988 -6.59 -59.97 5.27
N CYS A 989 -7.55 -59.45 4.53
CA CYS A 989 -8.51 -58.49 5.05
C CYS A 989 -9.58 -59.19 5.89
N ASP A 990 -9.80 -58.73 7.12
CA ASP A 990 -10.88 -59.22 7.97
C ASP A 990 -12.20 -58.50 7.64
N PHE A 991 -12.89 -58.98 6.61
CA PHE A 991 -14.23 -58.49 6.26
C PHE A 991 -15.32 -58.97 7.24
N LYS A 992 -14.98 -59.69 8.33
CA LYS A 992 -15.95 -60.20 9.31
C LYS A 992 -16.26 -59.22 10.43
N THR A 993 -15.70 -58.02 10.41
CA THR A 993 -15.94 -57.01 11.44
C THR A 993 -17.40 -56.53 11.39
N THR A 994 -18.15 -56.84 12.45
CA THR A 994 -19.49 -56.32 12.73
C THR A 994 -19.49 -54.84 13.16
N ARG A 995 -18.40 -54.12 12.89
CA ARG A 995 -18.21 -52.72 13.28
C ARG A 995 -18.39 -51.85 12.05
N TYR A 996 -19.48 -51.10 12.01
CA TYR A 996 -19.63 -49.97 11.09
C TYR A 996 -18.43 -49.02 11.22
N ASP A 997 -17.99 -48.41 10.11
CA ASP A 997 -16.96 -47.35 10.11
C ASP A 997 -17.28 -46.22 11.10
N ILE A 998 -18.58 -46.00 11.33
CA ILE A 998 -19.11 -45.19 12.41
C ILE A 998 -19.62 -46.13 13.52
N PRO A 999 -18.88 -46.33 14.63
CA PRO A 999 -19.34 -47.18 15.72
C PRO A 999 -20.68 -46.69 16.29
N GLY A 1000 -21.70 -47.55 16.31
CA GLY A 1000 -23.03 -47.16 16.78
C GLY A 1000 -23.83 -46.28 15.80
N PHE A 1001 -23.50 -46.31 14.51
CA PHE A 1001 -24.21 -45.59 13.46
C PHE A 1001 -25.73 -45.70 13.59
N SER A 1002 -26.39 -44.55 13.50
CA SER A 1002 -27.84 -44.44 13.42
C SER A 1002 -28.20 -43.51 12.28
N LEU A 1003 -28.93 -44.02 11.28
CA LEU A 1003 -29.38 -43.21 10.15
C LEU A 1003 -30.23 -42.03 10.61
N THR A 1004 -31.02 -42.20 11.67
CA THR A 1004 -31.85 -41.14 12.23
C THR A 1004 -31.03 -40.03 12.90
N SER A 1005 -29.95 -40.37 13.61
CA SER A 1005 -29.07 -39.33 14.16
C SER A 1005 -28.30 -38.65 13.04
N TRP A 1006 -27.73 -39.43 12.12
CA TRP A 1006 -26.96 -38.91 10.98
C TRP A 1006 -27.78 -37.97 10.09
N THR A 1007 -29.05 -38.29 9.82
CA THR A 1007 -29.97 -37.42 9.07
C THR A 1007 -30.40 -36.19 9.86
N SER A 1008 -30.66 -36.33 11.17
CA SER A 1008 -30.98 -35.20 12.05
C SER A 1008 -29.82 -34.20 12.12
N ASP A 1009 -28.59 -34.68 12.27
CA ASP A 1009 -27.37 -33.86 12.36
C ASP A 1009 -27.11 -33.07 11.07
N ARG A 1010 -27.62 -33.56 9.93
CA ARG A 1010 -27.51 -32.94 8.60
C ARG A 1010 -28.78 -32.22 8.14
N HIS A 1011 -29.78 -32.13 9.01
CA HIS A 1011 -31.09 -31.55 8.70
C HIS A 1011 -31.79 -32.19 7.47
N LEU A 1012 -31.57 -33.48 7.25
CA LEU A 1012 -32.15 -34.27 6.17
C LEU A 1012 -33.42 -35.00 6.65
N GLN A 1013 -34.40 -35.19 5.76
CA GLN A 1013 -35.58 -36.02 6.06
C GLN A 1013 -35.30 -37.50 5.77
N ALA A 1014 -35.56 -38.37 6.74
CA ALA A 1014 -35.18 -39.79 6.68
C ALA A 1014 -35.97 -40.67 5.67
N ALA A 1015 -37.08 -40.17 5.11
CA ALA A 1015 -37.93 -40.97 4.23
C ALA A 1015 -37.32 -41.22 2.83
N ALA A 1016 -36.54 -40.26 2.31
CA ALA A 1016 -35.76 -40.38 1.09
C ALA A 1016 -34.61 -39.36 1.12
N LEU A 1017 -33.37 -39.85 1.04
CA LEU A 1017 -32.20 -38.98 0.98
C LEU A 1017 -32.10 -38.30 -0.39
N PRO A 1018 -31.80 -37.00 -0.47
CA PRO A 1018 -31.41 -36.38 -1.73
C PRO A 1018 -30.12 -37.02 -2.24
N GLU A 1019 -29.85 -36.89 -3.55
CA GLU A 1019 -28.70 -37.53 -4.20
C GLU A 1019 -27.37 -37.23 -3.49
N TYR A 1020 -27.12 -35.97 -3.13
CA TYR A 1020 -25.93 -35.58 -2.36
C TYR A 1020 -25.87 -36.26 -0.99
N GLY A 1021 -27.02 -36.40 -0.30
CA GLY A 1021 -27.09 -37.03 1.02
C GLY A 1021 -26.88 -38.53 0.95
N LEU A 1022 -27.34 -39.19 -0.12
CA LEU A 1022 -27.05 -40.60 -0.36
C LEU A 1022 -25.56 -40.83 -0.65
N THR A 1023 -24.96 -39.99 -1.49
CA THR A 1023 -23.53 -40.06 -1.82
C THR A 1023 -22.67 -39.80 -0.60
N GLU A 1024 -22.99 -38.77 0.18
CA GLU A 1024 -22.29 -38.47 1.43
C GLU A 1024 -22.44 -39.60 2.46
N LEU A 1025 -23.64 -40.19 2.59
CA LEU A 1025 -23.85 -41.31 3.50
C LEU A 1025 -22.99 -42.52 3.11
N LYS A 1026 -22.92 -42.83 1.82
CA LYS A 1026 -22.09 -43.95 1.32
C LYS A 1026 -20.62 -43.73 1.61
N GLU A 1027 -20.15 -42.49 1.48
CA GLU A 1027 -18.78 -42.07 1.82
C GLU A 1027 -18.52 -42.26 3.32
N ASP A 1028 -19.38 -41.69 4.17
CA ASP A 1028 -19.26 -41.72 5.63
C ASP A 1028 -19.34 -43.14 6.22
N LEU A 1029 -20.04 -44.06 5.54
CA LEU A 1029 -20.15 -45.46 5.92
C LEU A 1029 -19.02 -46.34 5.33
N GLY A 1030 -18.13 -45.79 4.51
CA GLY A 1030 -17.07 -46.53 3.83
C GLY A 1030 -17.56 -47.50 2.76
N VAL A 1031 -18.83 -47.39 2.33
CA VAL A 1031 -19.44 -48.33 1.38
C VAL A 1031 -19.41 -47.84 -0.07
N ALA A 1032 -19.09 -46.56 -0.31
CA ALA A 1032 -19.18 -45.93 -1.62
C ALA A 1032 -18.44 -46.71 -2.72
N MET A 1033 -17.24 -47.20 -2.42
CA MET A 1033 -16.41 -47.99 -3.34
C MET A 1033 -16.92 -49.41 -3.66
N PHE A 1034 -17.79 -49.97 -2.82
CA PHE A 1034 -18.34 -51.32 -3.03
C PHE A 1034 -19.64 -51.30 -3.83
N VAL A 1035 -20.19 -50.11 -4.09
CA VAL A 1035 -21.46 -49.91 -4.79
C VAL A 1035 -21.18 -49.46 -6.21
N ARG A 1036 -21.68 -50.22 -7.19
CA ARG A 1036 -21.59 -49.83 -8.60
C ARG A 1036 -22.36 -48.53 -8.83
N GLU A 1037 -21.81 -47.67 -9.69
CA GLU A 1037 -22.42 -46.41 -10.13
C GLU A 1037 -23.83 -46.65 -10.69
N ASN A 1038 -23.97 -47.69 -11.53
CA ASN A 1038 -25.25 -48.21 -11.96
C ASN A 1038 -25.75 -49.28 -10.97
N SER A 1039 -26.72 -48.89 -10.14
CA SER A 1039 -27.43 -49.81 -9.25
C SER A 1039 -28.26 -50.81 -10.07
N CYS A 1040 -28.43 -52.03 -9.55
CA CYS A 1040 -29.26 -53.03 -10.19
C CYS A 1040 -30.72 -52.54 -10.25
N SER A 1041 -31.29 -52.44 -11.46
CA SER A 1041 -32.72 -52.20 -11.64
C SER A 1041 -33.44 -53.55 -11.77
N GLN A 1042 -34.64 -53.68 -11.18
CA GLN A 1042 -35.47 -54.87 -11.37
C GLN A 1042 -35.82 -55.11 -12.85
N SER A 1043 -35.80 -54.07 -13.68
CA SER A 1043 -36.24 -54.11 -15.08
C SER A 1043 -35.20 -54.62 -16.09
N THR A 1044 -33.90 -54.49 -15.83
CA THR A 1044 -32.88 -54.67 -16.89
C THR A 1044 -32.24 -56.06 -16.94
N ASN A 1045 -32.04 -56.72 -15.79
CA ASN A 1045 -31.39 -58.05 -15.73
C ASN A 1045 -32.22 -59.13 -15.01
N PHE A 1046 -33.41 -58.79 -14.52
CA PHE A 1046 -34.22 -59.65 -13.64
C PHE A 1046 -35.67 -59.79 -14.13
N SER A 1047 -35.89 -59.75 -15.44
CA SER A 1047 -37.24 -59.80 -16.03
C SER A 1047 -37.91 -61.19 -15.97
N SER A 1048 -37.13 -62.26 -15.78
CA SER A 1048 -37.62 -63.64 -15.67
C SER A 1048 -37.14 -64.33 -14.39
N LEU A 1049 -37.63 -63.85 -13.23
CA LEU A 1049 -37.33 -64.45 -11.94
C LEU A 1049 -38.20 -65.67 -11.67
N THR A 1050 -37.58 -66.81 -11.34
CA THR A 1050 -38.29 -67.95 -10.71
C THR A 1050 -37.94 -67.96 -9.24
N ASN A 1051 -38.92 -67.91 -8.34
CA ASN A 1051 -38.68 -67.88 -6.89
C ASN A 1051 -37.79 -66.71 -6.42
N GLY A 1052 -37.74 -65.59 -7.16
CA GLY A 1052 -36.88 -64.45 -6.89
C GLY A 1052 -35.47 -64.53 -7.50
N TRP A 1053 -35.15 -65.61 -8.23
CA TRP A 1053 -33.84 -65.83 -8.85
C TRP A 1053 -33.91 -65.72 -10.37
N ALA A 1054 -32.94 -65.04 -10.98
CA ALA A 1054 -32.63 -65.20 -12.40
C ALA A 1054 -31.68 -66.39 -12.55
N LYS A 1055 -31.99 -67.34 -13.45
CA LYS A 1055 -31.19 -68.55 -13.65
C LYS A 1055 -30.32 -68.41 -14.90
N ASP A 1056 -29.06 -68.04 -14.70
CA ASP A 1056 -28.05 -68.03 -15.78
C ASP A 1056 -27.21 -69.32 -15.81
N CYS A 1057 -27.39 -70.20 -14.81
CA CYS A 1057 -26.71 -71.48 -14.76
C CYS A 1057 -27.38 -72.49 -15.72
N PRO A 1058 -26.65 -73.11 -16.66
CA PRO A 1058 -27.19 -74.11 -17.57
C PRO A 1058 -27.54 -75.45 -16.89
N LEU A 1059 -27.18 -75.63 -15.61
CA LEU A 1059 -27.52 -76.79 -14.80
C LEU A 1059 -28.83 -76.56 -14.04
N ASN A 1060 -29.67 -77.60 -13.94
CA ASN A 1060 -30.94 -77.54 -13.21
C ASN A 1060 -30.69 -77.52 -11.70
N VAL A 1061 -30.65 -76.32 -11.10
CA VAL A 1061 -30.55 -76.12 -9.66
C VAL A 1061 -31.92 -75.77 -9.07
N THR A 1062 -32.31 -76.45 -7.97
CA THR A 1062 -33.51 -76.11 -7.18
C THR A 1062 -33.24 -74.89 -6.31
N THR A 1063 -33.97 -73.81 -6.51
CA THR A 1063 -33.86 -72.59 -5.70
C THR A 1063 -35.06 -72.45 -4.77
N GLN A 1064 -34.79 -72.15 -3.49
CA GLN A 1064 -35.84 -71.76 -2.54
C GLN A 1064 -36.32 -70.35 -2.86
N SER A 1065 -37.60 -70.08 -2.59
CA SER A 1065 -38.19 -68.74 -2.77
C SER A 1065 -37.53 -67.72 -1.86
N LEU A 1066 -36.98 -66.66 -2.45
CA LEU A 1066 -36.58 -65.48 -1.69
C LEU A 1066 -37.83 -64.89 -0.99
N PRO A 1067 -37.76 -64.57 0.31
CA PRO A 1067 -38.89 -64.03 1.04
C PRO A 1067 -39.41 -62.74 0.38
N ARG A 1068 -40.73 -62.67 0.18
CA ARG A 1068 -41.39 -61.50 -0.44
C ARG A 1068 -41.43 -60.33 0.55
N GLY A 1069 -40.65 -59.29 0.26
CA GLY A 1069 -40.82 -57.95 0.82
C GLY A 1069 -40.14 -57.72 2.18
N TRP A 1070 -39.10 -56.89 2.18
CA TRP A 1070 -38.66 -56.19 3.39
C TRP A 1070 -39.66 -55.05 3.66
N THR A 1071 -40.71 -55.32 4.44
CA THR A 1071 -41.51 -54.26 5.07
C THR A 1071 -40.89 -53.95 6.43
N ALA A 1072 -40.40 -52.72 6.58
CA ALA A 1072 -39.76 -52.21 7.79
C ALA A 1072 -40.75 -52.11 8.95
N THR A 1073 -40.93 -53.20 9.71
CA THR A 1073 -41.42 -53.16 11.09
C THR A 1073 -40.90 -54.37 11.85
N SER A 1074 -39.93 -54.13 12.75
CA SER A 1074 -39.28 -55.04 13.73
C SER A 1074 -38.15 -55.96 13.24
N PRO A 1075 -37.02 -56.07 13.97
CA PRO A 1075 -35.90 -56.95 13.63
C PRO A 1075 -36.19 -58.39 14.09
N PRO A 1076 -35.93 -59.43 13.27
CA PRO A 1076 -35.91 -60.81 13.77
C PRO A 1076 -34.58 -61.07 14.51
N PRO A 1077 -34.57 -62.01 15.49
CA PRO A 1077 -33.35 -62.39 16.18
C PRO A 1077 -32.44 -63.14 15.20
N VAL A 1078 -31.19 -62.70 15.09
CA VAL A 1078 -30.13 -63.41 14.38
C VAL A 1078 -29.80 -64.67 15.16
N GLN A 1079 -30.32 -65.83 14.73
CA GLN A 1079 -29.83 -67.12 15.18
C GLN A 1079 -28.51 -67.42 14.47
N LEU A 1080 -27.41 -67.45 15.23
CA LEU A 1080 -26.09 -67.86 14.76
C LEU A 1080 -26.11 -69.31 14.27
N CYS A 1081 -25.73 -69.54 13.01
CA CYS A 1081 -25.15 -70.82 12.61
C CYS A 1081 -23.72 -70.89 13.14
N THR A 1082 -23.52 -71.63 14.24
CA THR A 1082 -22.20 -71.99 14.76
C THR A 1082 -21.52 -73.00 13.82
N ALA A 1083 -20.33 -72.67 13.31
CA ALA A 1083 -19.45 -73.64 12.67
C ALA A 1083 -18.72 -74.48 13.74
N VAL A 1084 -18.83 -75.80 13.61
CA VAL A 1084 -18.20 -76.82 14.45
C VAL A 1084 -16.70 -76.85 14.20
N SER A 1085 -15.91 -76.90 15.28
CA SER A 1085 -14.47 -77.15 15.27
C SER A 1085 -14.17 -78.60 14.88
N MET A 1086 -13.14 -78.82 14.06
CA MET A 1086 -12.48 -80.13 13.90
C MET A 1086 -10.96 -80.00 14.03
N PRO A 1087 -10.26 -81.04 14.52
CA PRO A 1087 -8.93 -80.95 15.12
C PRO A 1087 -7.78 -81.02 14.09
N PRO A 1088 -6.53 -80.68 14.48
CA PRO A 1088 -5.41 -80.59 13.55
C PRO A 1088 -4.87 -81.98 13.15
N LEU A 1089 -4.69 -82.21 11.85
CA LEU A 1089 -3.96 -83.37 11.33
C LEU A 1089 -2.47 -83.04 11.18
N ARG A 1090 -1.64 -83.87 11.82
CA ARG A 1090 -0.17 -83.88 11.76
C ARG A 1090 0.37 -84.23 10.37
N SER A 1091 1.61 -83.78 10.12
CA SER A 1091 2.47 -84.00 8.96
C SER A 1091 2.65 -85.46 8.53
N SER A 1092 2.67 -85.72 7.21
CA SER A 1092 3.64 -86.62 6.56
C SER A 1092 3.73 -86.36 5.04
N ARG A 1093 4.80 -86.87 4.43
CA ARG A 1093 5.40 -86.54 3.12
C ARG A 1093 4.69 -87.15 1.89
N HIS A 1094 5.02 -86.55 0.74
CA HIS A 1094 5.17 -87.11 -0.61
C HIS A 1094 3.97 -87.19 -1.58
N SER A 1095 4.12 -86.39 -2.65
CA SER A 1095 3.92 -86.63 -4.09
C SER A 1095 2.62 -87.25 -4.65
N GLN A 1096 2.09 -86.49 -5.62
CA GLN A 1096 1.59 -86.89 -6.93
C GLN A 1096 0.09 -87.23 -7.15
N HIS A 1097 -0.43 -86.55 -8.19
CA HIS A 1097 -1.56 -86.82 -9.09
C HIS A 1097 -2.99 -86.37 -8.75
N PHE A 1098 -3.34 -85.25 -9.42
CA PHE A 1098 -4.53 -84.95 -10.24
C PHE A 1098 -5.89 -85.65 -9.96
N TRP A 1099 -6.86 -84.77 -9.63
CA TRP A 1099 -8.29 -84.71 -10.00
C TRP A 1099 -9.20 -85.92 -9.72
N THR A 1100 -10.16 -85.71 -8.82
CA THR A 1100 -11.53 -86.25 -8.98
C THR A 1100 -12.55 -85.41 -8.22
N TRP A 1101 -13.64 -85.07 -8.90
CA TRP A 1101 -14.85 -84.43 -8.39
C TRP A 1101 -15.55 -85.27 -7.32
N ILE A 1102 -16.10 -84.65 -6.27
CA ILE A 1102 -17.26 -85.19 -5.55
C ILE A 1102 -18.24 -84.06 -5.16
N HIS A 1103 -19.48 -84.25 -5.66
CA HIS A 1103 -20.73 -83.61 -5.28
C HIS A 1103 -20.96 -83.55 -3.77
N VAL A 1104 -21.56 -82.44 -3.30
CA VAL A 1104 -22.39 -82.45 -2.10
C VAL A 1104 -23.76 -81.87 -2.44
N THR A 1105 -24.73 -82.78 -2.50
CA THR A 1105 -26.17 -82.54 -2.38
C THR A 1105 -26.58 -82.38 -0.92
N LYS A 1106 -27.64 -81.58 -0.70
CA LYS A 1106 -28.58 -81.59 0.44
C LYS A 1106 -28.03 -81.07 1.78
N ASP A 1107 -28.82 -80.45 2.64
CA ASP A 1107 -30.20 -79.99 2.70
C ASP A 1107 -30.17 -78.85 3.75
N CYS A 1108 -30.97 -77.80 3.58
CA CYS A 1108 -31.24 -76.82 4.64
C CYS A 1108 -32.13 -77.41 5.73
#